data_AF-A0A848FM52-F1
#
_entry.id   AF-A0A848FM52-F1
#
_cell.length_a   1.000
_cell.length_b   1.000
_cell.length_c   1.000
_cell.angle_alpha   90.00
_cell.angle_beta   90.00
_cell.angle_gamma   90.00
#
_symmetry.space_group_name_H-M   'P 1'
#
loop_
_entity.id
_entity.type
_entity.pdbx_description
1 polymer ?
#
loop_
_entity_poly.entity_id
_entity_poly.type
_entity_poly.pdbx_seq_one_letter_code
_entity_poly.pdbx_strand_id
1 'polypeptide(L)'
;MFNRLLLLAVVALSLLQACSSSKKIASQASGNATSTPASPALREFRAAWVATVANIDWPSKRGLSTADQQAEAIRILDFLQAHHFNAVIFQARPQADALYQSSLEPWSYYLTGEQGKAPAPFYDPLQFWVDESHKRGMELHVWMNPYRAHHTVGGPVTESSIVKRKPELVLKLKDGNYWWFDPALQGTKDHSTAVVLDIVKRYDIDGIHFDDYFYPYPDYNKFEDFPDSASWNKYVADGGKLSRGDWRRDAVNSFISNLYKEIKATKKHVKFGLSPFGMYRPGQPASAAGFDQYDQLYADAKLWLNKGWVDYFSPQLYWPINKENLSFPVLLGWWARENPYQRHLWPGMSVGRDTSAANAREIQNEIMITRGIVADAPGTIHWSMKSLLNNPALAQALLDGPYKKDALVPESPWLDDSKPGTPEVKMVTVGDSLMLTWNYTASDNIRRWVVYAQYGNRKPEYSILPYQQKSIMLPRSLGDKSKMLLKQVAVTAVNGNGNEGILKFIKADTIYANAAKNLSIIPRSGWNAAAARPFKTQTTERITIHHEGTKFDSSKDAAKHIKNVQTWGMGPERNWADIPYHFLIAPDGTVYEGRSVYTTGETATEYDPTGHLLISCLGNLEEQEMPAQQLESLERLIAFSCFRFGISPEKIASHKDYSAKTDCPGKNLYKYLQSGEIKSKVVEYLKQEFL
;
A
#
# COMPACT_ATOMS: atom_id res chain seq x y z
N MET A 1 68.71 -25.90 -58.42
CA MET A 1 68.17 -25.27 -59.65
C MET A 1 67.17 -24.20 -59.25
N PHE A 2 67.37 -23.02 -59.81
CA PHE A 2 66.70 -21.76 -59.52
C PHE A 2 65.32 -21.64 -60.20
N ASN A 3 64.61 -20.58 -59.80
CA ASN A 3 63.35 -19.98 -60.30
C ASN A 3 62.04 -20.64 -59.85
N ARG A 4 61.33 -20.17 -58.81
CA ARG A 4 60.89 -18.82 -58.36
C ARG A 4 59.84 -18.12 -59.25
N LEU A 5 58.70 -17.87 -58.61
CA LEU A 5 57.85 -16.66 -58.61
C LEU A 5 56.72 -16.48 -59.64
N LEU A 6 55.57 -16.07 -59.09
CA LEU A 6 54.29 -15.59 -59.66
C LEU A 6 53.28 -16.63 -60.19
N LEU A 7 52.34 -17.04 -59.33
CA LEU A 7 50.92 -16.65 -59.46
C LEU A 7 50.17 -17.05 -58.18
N LEU A 8 49.94 -16.08 -57.30
CA LEU A 8 49.29 -16.22 -56.00
C LEU A 8 48.29 -15.08 -55.88
N ALA A 9 47.02 -15.34 -56.20
CA ALA A 9 45.80 -14.66 -55.73
C ALA A 9 44.65 -15.01 -56.70
N VAL A 10 43.46 -15.30 -56.16
CA VAL A 10 42.19 -15.57 -56.87
C VAL A 10 41.95 -17.02 -57.30
N VAL A 11 42.03 -18.01 -56.41
CA VAL A 11 41.17 -19.22 -56.47
C VAL A 11 41.04 -19.84 -55.07
N ALA A 12 40.23 -19.25 -54.19
CA ALA A 12 39.67 -19.93 -53.02
C ALA A 12 38.64 -19.02 -52.37
N LEU A 13 37.38 -19.10 -52.80
CA LEU A 13 36.18 -18.93 -51.96
C LEU A 13 34.93 -19.03 -52.85
N SER A 14 34.80 -20.14 -53.56
CA SER A 14 33.55 -20.50 -54.24
C SER A 14 33.51 -22.02 -54.31
N LEU A 15 32.59 -22.58 -53.51
CA LEU A 15 31.97 -23.90 -53.59
C LEU A 15 31.73 -24.39 -52.15
N LEU A 16 30.51 -24.16 -51.66
CA LEU A 16 29.70 -25.11 -50.88
C LEU A 16 28.35 -24.44 -50.59
N GLN A 17 27.49 -24.44 -51.62
CA GLN A 17 26.04 -24.45 -51.47
C GLN A 17 25.54 -25.91 -51.51
N ALA A 18 24.34 -26.11 -50.94
CA ALA A 18 23.50 -27.33 -50.86
C ALA A 18 23.74 -28.18 -49.60
N CYS A 19 22.79 -28.46 -48.70
CA CYS A 19 21.32 -28.53 -48.79
C CYS A 19 20.61 -28.20 -47.46
N SER A 20 19.34 -27.82 -47.63
CA SER A 20 18.38 -27.24 -46.69
C SER A 20 17.71 -28.21 -45.70
N SER A 21 17.45 -27.74 -44.48
CA SER A 21 16.27 -28.14 -43.70
C SER A 21 15.56 -26.88 -43.17
N SER A 22 14.28 -26.75 -43.51
CA SER A 22 13.44 -25.58 -43.26
C SER A 22 13.00 -25.52 -41.79
N LYS A 23 13.45 -24.51 -41.04
CA LYS A 23 12.73 -24.03 -39.86
C LYS A 23 11.80 -22.89 -40.30
N LYS A 24 10.50 -23.06 -40.07
CA LYS A 24 9.52 -21.97 -40.17
C LYS A 24 9.95 -20.86 -39.20
N ILE A 25 10.42 -19.75 -39.74
CA ILE A 25 10.56 -18.50 -38.99
C ILE A 25 9.13 -18.01 -38.78
N ALA A 26 8.69 -17.97 -37.52
CA ALA A 26 7.47 -17.29 -37.14
C ALA A 26 7.64 -15.81 -37.54
N SER A 27 6.77 -15.32 -38.42
CA SER A 27 6.72 -13.91 -38.78
C SER A 27 6.43 -13.11 -37.51
N GLN A 28 7.40 -12.32 -37.04
CA GLN A 28 7.12 -11.22 -36.15
C GLN A 28 6.21 -10.25 -36.90
N ALA A 29 4.94 -10.22 -36.49
CA ALA A 29 4.05 -9.14 -36.86
C ALA A 29 4.64 -7.86 -36.26
N SER A 30 5.19 -7.00 -37.11
CA SER A 30 5.55 -5.63 -36.80
C SER A 30 4.26 -4.84 -36.56
N GLY A 31 3.73 -4.92 -35.35
CA GLY A 31 2.73 -3.98 -34.86
C GLY A 31 3.42 -2.66 -34.55
N ASN A 32 3.07 -1.60 -35.27
CA ASN A 32 3.42 -0.22 -34.94
C ASN A 32 2.82 0.15 -33.58
N ALA A 33 3.55 -0.14 -32.50
CA ALA A 33 3.27 0.44 -31.19
C ALA A 33 3.84 1.86 -31.19
N THR A 34 2.97 2.87 -31.30
CA THR A 34 3.27 4.25 -30.94
C THR A 34 3.70 4.26 -29.47
N SER A 35 5.02 4.22 -29.22
CA SER A 35 5.59 4.19 -27.88
C SER A 35 5.32 5.52 -27.17
N THR A 36 4.28 5.55 -26.35
CA THR A 36 4.16 6.54 -25.28
C THR A 36 5.41 6.39 -24.41
N PRO A 37 6.08 7.47 -23.96
CA PRO A 37 7.24 7.34 -23.09
C PRO A 37 6.91 6.47 -21.88
N ALA A 38 7.79 5.53 -21.54
CA ALA A 38 7.66 4.74 -20.33
C ALA A 38 7.55 5.68 -19.11
N SER A 39 6.65 5.36 -18.19
CA SER A 39 6.47 6.13 -16.96
C SER A 39 7.81 6.28 -16.23
N PRO A 40 8.19 7.50 -15.78
CA PRO A 40 9.40 7.69 -14.99
C PRO A 40 9.33 7.09 -13.58
N ALA A 41 8.13 6.74 -13.09
CA ALA A 41 7.94 6.17 -11.76
C ALA A 41 8.38 4.69 -11.73
N LEU A 42 9.09 4.28 -10.68
CA LEU A 42 9.46 2.88 -10.49
C LEU A 42 8.20 2.03 -10.28
N ARG A 43 8.23 0.81 -10.82
CA ARG A 43 7.18 -0.19 -10.63
C ARG A 43 7.78 -1.44 -10.01
N GLU A 44 7.26 -1.84 -8.85
CA GLU A 44 7.70 -3.02 -8.12
C GLU A 44 6.66 -3.38 -7.05
N PHE A 45 6.22 -4.64 -6.98
CA PHE A 45 5.33 -5.09 -5.91
C PHE A 45 6.12 -5.35 -4.64
N ARG A 46 5.77 -4.68 -3.54
CA ARG A 46 6.49 -4.75 -2.27
C ARG A 46 5.49 -5.02 -1.15
N ALA A 47 5.44 -6.28 -0.73
CA ALA A 47 4.46 -6.73 0.25
C ALA A 47 5.09 -7.47 1.44
N ALA A 48 4.31 -7.55 2.52
CA ALA A 48 4.59 -8.39 3.67
C ALA A 48 3.33 -9.18 4.06
N TRP A 49 3.51 -10.42 4.50
CA TRP A 49 2.43 -11.21 5.09
C TRP A 49 2.22 -10.83 6.56
N VAL A 50 0.95 -10.66 6.93
CA VAL A 50 0.48 -10.48 8.31
C VAL A 50 -0.36 -11.70 8.69
N ALA A 51 0.28 -12.64 9.37
CA ALA A 51 -0.32 -13.88 9.86
C ALA A 51 -1.08 -13.65 11.17
N THR A 52 -2.30 -14.18 11.21
CA THR A 52 -3.21 -14.06 12.35
C THR A 52 -3.37 -15.38 13.09
N VAL A 53 -3.14 -16.50 12.39
CA VAL A 53 -3.01 -17.83 12.99
C VAL A 53 -1.97 -17.81 14.10
N ALA A 54 -2.31 -18.40 15.25
CA ALA A 54 -1.47 -18.43 16.44
C ALA A 54 -0.99 -17.04 16.94
N ASN A 55 -1.64 -15.95 16.52
CA ASN A 55 -1.22 -14.57 16.82
C ASN A 55 0.25 -14.33 16.42
N ILE A 56 0.70 -14.87 15.28
CA ILE A 56 2.10 -14.75 14.82
C ILE A 56 2.49 -13.27 14.66
N ASP A 57 1.74 -12.52 13.85
CA ASP A 57 2.00 -11.11 13.56
C ASP A 57 0.95 -10.19 14.19
N TRP A 58 -0.34 -10.48 14.00
CA TRP A 58 -1.44 -9.63 14.48
C TRP A 58 -2.73 -10.42 14.79
N PRO A 59 -3.54 -10.03 15.80
CA PRO A 59 -3.12 -9.17 16.90
C PRO A 59 -2.01 -9.87 17.69
N SER A 60 -1.17 -9.11 18.40
CA SER A 60 0.00 -9.63 19.12
C SER A 60 -0.35 -10.71 20.14
N LYS A 61 -1.58 -10.66 20.64
CA LYS A 61 -2.23 -11.70 21.43
C LYS A 61 -3.74 -11.62 21.28
N ARG A 62 -4.43 -12.72 21.54
CA ARG A 62 -5.88 -12.76 21.73
C ARG A 62 -6.34 -11.93 22.94
N GLY A 63 -7.57 -11.43 22.88
CA GLY A 63 -8.22 -10.72 23.99
C GLY A 63 -7.79 -9.26 24.16
N LEU A 64 -7.06 -8.70 23.19
CA LEU A 64 -6.79 -7.27 23.14
C LEU A 64 -8.09 -6.48 22.99
N SER A 65 -8.11 -5.27 23.55
CA SER A 65 -9.23 -4.35 23.31
C SER A 65 -9.29 -3.96 21.83
N THR A 66 -10.46 -3.56 21.35
CA THR A 66 -10.62 -3.05 19.98
C THR A 66 -9.64 -1.93 19.66
N ALA A 67 -9.43 -1.00 20.59
CA ALA A 67 -8.48 0.10 20.42
C ALA A 67 -7.03 -0.39 20.27
N ASP A 68 -6.61 -1.39 21.06
CA ASP A 68 -5.26 -1.95 20.96
C ASP A 68 -5.07 -2.71 19.65
N GLN A 69 -6.06 -3.48 19.21
CA GLN A 69 -6.02 -4.18 17.92
C GLN A 69 -5.86 -3.19 16.75
N GLN A 70 -6.65 -2.11 16.76
CA GLN A 70 -6.58 -1.03 15.77
C GLN A 70 -5.22 -0.31 15.79
N ALA A 71 -4.71 0.01 16.99
CA ALA A 71 -3.42 0.66 17.16
C ALA A 71 -2.26 -0.22 16.64
N GLU A 72 -2.30 -1.53 16.90
CA GLU A 72 -1.30 -2.46 16.37
C GLU A 72 -1.35 -2.57 14.85
N ALA A 73 -2.56 -2.61 14.27
CA ALA A 73 -2.74 -2.64 12.81
C ALA A 73 -2.21 -1.36 12.16
N ILE A 74 -2.54 -0.19 12.72
CA ILE A 74 -2.01 1.10 12.28
C ILE A 74 -0.48 1.11 12.33
N ARG A 75 0.13 0.64 13.42
CA ARG A 75 1.59 0.60 13.56
C ARG A 75 2.25 -0.28 12.49
N ILE A 76 1.63 -1.40 12.13
CA ILE A 76 2.11 -2.27 11.04
C ILE A 76 2.04 -1.51 9.71
N LEU A 77 0.92 -0.88 9.41
CA LEU A 77 0.70 -0.15 8.17
C LEU A 77 1.59 1.10 8.04
N ASP A 78 1.79 1.85 9.13
CA ASP A 78 2.72 2.98 9.20
C ASP A 78 4.17 2.53 8.95
N PHE A 79 4.56 1.39 9.53
CA PHE A 79 5.88 0.81 9.27
C PHE A 79 6.04 0.47 7.78
N LEU A 80 5.08 -0.21 7.18
CA LEU A 80 5.14 -0.59 5.76
C LEU A 80 5.23 0.66 4.86
N GLN A 81 4.41 1.67 5.11
CA GLN A 81 4.45 2.94 4.36
C GLN A 81 5.81 3.63 4.50
N ALA A 82 6.33 3.78 5.73
CA ALA A 82 7.61 4.44 6.00
C ALA A 82 8.82 3.71 5.37
N HIS A 83 8.66 2.42 5.03
CA HIS A 83 9.68 1.60 4.37
C HIS A 83 9.39 1.36 2.88
N HIS A 84 8.52 2.18 2.28
CA HIS A 84 8.15 2.18 0.87
C HIS A 84 7.60 0.83 0.36
N PHE A 85 6.91 0.08 1.22
CA PHE A 85 6.03 -1.02 0.81
C PHE A 85 4.73 -0.45 0.24
N ASN A 86 4.13 -1.16 -0.72
CA ASN A 86 2.93 -0.70 -1.41
C ASN A 86 1.76 -1.68 -1.35
N ALA A 87 1.92 -2.81 -0.65
CA ALA A 87 0.85 -3.75 -0.39
C ALA A 87 1.02 -4.49 0.95
N VAL A 88 -0.07 -4.99 1.50
CA VAL A 88 -0.11 -5.86 2.68
C VAL A 88 -0.97 -7.09 2.38
N ILE A 89 -0.51 -8.26 2.85
CA ILE A 89 -1.25 -9.52 2.69
C ILE A 89 -1.74 -9.98 4.06
N PHE A 90 -3.02 -9.73 4.35
CA PHE A 90 -3.61 -9.87 5.69
C PHE A 90 -4.41 -11.16 5.82
N GLN A 91 -4.07 -12.02 6.79
CA GLN A 91 -4.79 -13.28 7.01
C GLN A 91 -6.16 -13.06 7.67
N ALA A 92 -7.22 -12.99 6.87
CA ALA A 92 -8.58 -12.81 7.39
C ALA A 92 -9.30 -14.14 7.71
N ARG A 93 -8.79 -15.27 7.21
CA ARG A 93 -9.33 -16.63 7.43
C ARG A 93 -8.22 -17.65 7.76
N PRO A 94 -7.82 -17.79 9.04
CA PRO A 94 -6.72 -18.68 9.43
C PRO A 94 -7.12 -20.15 9.61
N GLN A 95 -8.36 -20.46 10.04
CA GLN A 95 -8.80 -21.83 10.33
C GLN A 95 -10.34 -22.01 10.20
N ALA A 96 -10.91 -21.67 9.04
CA ALA A 96 -12.37 -21.68 8.81
C ALA A 96 -13.16 -20.84 9.83
N ASP A 97 -12.54 -19.75 10.27
CA ASP A 97 -13.07 -18.71 11.12
C ASP A 97 -12.69 -17.34 10.52
N ALA A 98 -13.40 -16.29 10.93
CA ALA A 98 -13.39 -15.00 10.25
C ALA A 98 -12.85 -13.89 11.17
N LEU A 99 -11.88 -13.11 10.67
CA LEU A 99 -11.49 -11.84 11.28
C LEU A 99 -12.31 -10.66 10.72
N TYR A 100 -13.59 -10.92 10.47
CA TYR A 100 -14.56 -10.00 9.88
C TYR A 100 -15.96 -10.52 10.20
N GLN A 101 -16.99 -9.67 10.05
CA GLN A 101 -18.36 -10.13 10.28
C GLN A 101 -18.79 -11.06 9.15
N SER A 102 -19.07 -12.32 9.48
CA SER A 102 -19.49 -13.34 8.53
C SER A 102 -20.73 -14.09 9.03
N SER A 103 -21.64 -14.41 8.12
CA SER A 103 -22.75 -15.35 8.36
C SER A 103 -22.38 -16.80 8.02
N LEU A 104 -21.26 -17.01 7.33
CA LEU A 104 -20.80 -18.32 6.86
C LEU A 104 -19.89 -19.00 7.89
N GLU A 105 -19.02 -18.23 8.54
CA GLU A 105 -17.98 -18.72 9.45
C GLU A 105 -17.99 -17.95 10.78
N PRO A 106 -17.64 -18.60 11.91
CA PRO A 106 -17.63 -17.94 13.20
C PRO A 106 -16.50 -16.91 13.30
N TRP A 107 -16.64 -15.93 14.19
CA TRP A 107 -15.54 -15.04 14.55
C TRP A 107 -14.30 -15.82 15.01
N SER A 108 -13.12 -15.34 14.59
CA SER A 108 -11.87 -16.03 14.87
C SER A 108 -11.50 -16.06 16.34
N TYR A 109 -11.04 -17.24 16.79
CA TYR A 109 -10.47 -17.44 18.12
C TYR A 109 -9.29 -16.48 18.40
N TYR A 110 -8.53 -16.12 17.36
CA TYR A 110 -7.32 -15.32 17.52
C TYR A 110 -7.59 -13.84 17.84
N LEU A 111 -8.83 -13.38 17.72
CA LEU A 111 -9.24 -12.02 18.14
C LEU A 111 -9.47 -11.95 19.64
N THR A 112 -10.40 -12.77 20.16
CA THR A 112 -10.95 -12.62 21.52
C THR A 112 -10.51 -13.72 22.48
N GLY A 113 -9.98 -14.82 21.97
CA GLY A 113 -9.76 -16.05 22.74
C GLY A 113 -11.01 -16.92 22.88
N GLU A 114 -12.11 -16.59 22.19
CA GLU A 114 -13.37 -17.32 22.20
C GLU A 114 -13.95 -17.36 20.76
N GLN A 115 -13.99 -18.54 20.15
CA GLN A 115 -14.49 -18.68 18.78
C GLN A 115 -15.98 -18.34 18.68
N GLY A 116 -16.35 -17.54 17.67
CA GLY A 116 -17.71 -17.06 17.48
C GLY A 116 -18.03 -15.75 18.20
N LYS A 117 -17.09 -15.21 19.01
CA LYS A 117 -17.26 -13.93 19.70
C LYS A 117 -16.58 -12.79 18.96
N ALA A 118 -17.36 -11.76 18.64
CA ALA A 118 -16.87 -10.52 18.04
C ALA A 118 -16.01 -9.71 19.03
N PRO A 119 -15.10 -8.84 18.54
CA PRO A 119 -14.43 -7.84 19.37
C PRO A 119 -15.43 -6.91 20.08
N ALA A 120 -15.02 -6.37 21.24
CA ALA A 120 -15.82 -5.45 22.04
C ALA A 120 -14.97 -4.25 22.51
N PRO A 121 -15.39 -2.99 22.26
CA PRO A 121 -16.53 -2.57 21.44
C PRO A 121 -16.49 -3.11 20.00
N PHE A 122 -17.66 -3.30 19.38
CA PHE A 122 -17.74 -3.90 18.05
C PHE A 122 -16.97 -3.08 17.01
N TYR A 123 -16.22 -3.78 16.16
CA TYR A 123 -15.75 -3.30 14.88
C TYR A 123 -15.55 -4.49 13.93
N ASP A 124 -15.56 -4.24 12.62
CA ASP A 124 -15.15 -5.24 11.62
C ASP A 124 -13.65 -5.05 11.32
N PRO A 125 -12.78 -6.00 11.71
CA PRO A 125 -11.34 -5.85 11.51
C PRO A 125 -10.93 -5.81 10.04
N LEU A 126 -11.53 -6.62 9.16
CA LEU A 126 -11.17 -6.61 7.75
C LEU A 126 -11.51 -5.27 7.11
N GLN A 127 -12.68 -4.69 7.41
CA GLN A 127 -13.03 -3.35 6.92
C GLN A 127 -12.00 -2.31 7.40
N PHE A 128 -11.61 -2.36 8.67
CA PHE A 128 -10.61 -1.46 9.23
C PHE A 128 -9.25 -1.59 8.50
N TRP A 129 -8.79 -2.82 8.26
CA TRP A 129 -7.55 -3.07 7.54
C TRP A 129 -7.61 -2.55 6.09
N VAL A 130 -8.73 -2.75 5.38
CA VAL A 130 -8.94 -2.18 4.02
C VAL A 130 -8.81 -0.66 4.05
N ASP A 131 -9.60 0.01 4.90
CA ASP A 131 -9.66 1.47 4.97
C ASP A 131 -8.30 2.08 5.34
N GLU A 132 -7.63 1.54 6.36
CA GLU A 132 -6.34 2.06 6.82
C GLU A 132 -5.20 1.79 5.85
N SER A 133 -5.26 0.70 5.08
CA SER A 133 -4.28 0.43 4.01
C SER A 133 -4.44 1.45 2.89
N HIS A 134 -5.67 1.65 2.41
CA HIS A 134 -5.98 2.59 1.33
C HIS A 134 -5.70 4.05 1.69
N LYS A 135 -5.91 4.46 2.95
CA LYS A 135 -5.51 5.81 3.44
C LYS A 135 -4.02 6.08 3.29
N ARG A 136 -3.19 5.05 3.43
CA ARG A 136 -1.73 5.10 3.21
C ARG A 136 -1.35 4.78 1.77
N GLY A 137 -2.35 4.62 0.93
CA GLY A 137 -2.25 4.09 -0.39
C GLY A 137 -2.25 2.56 -0.44
N MET A 138 -1.51 1.83 0.38
CA MET A 138 -1.20 0.39 0.14
C MET A 138 -2.38 -0.49 -0.36
N GLU A 139 -2.12 -1.37 -1.32
CA GLU A 139 -3.08 -2.43 -1.70
C GLU A 139 -3.29 -3.39 -0.53
N LEU A 140 -4.53 -3.85 -0.30
CA LEU A 140 -4.83 -4.91 0.67
C LEU A 140 -5.27 -6.19 -0.02
N HIS A 141 -4.49 -7.25 0.19
CA HIS A 141 -4.79 -8.59 -0.28
C HIS A 141 -5.24 -9.47 0.88
N VAL A 142 -6.43 -10.04 0.78
CA VAL A 142 -7.00 -10.90 1.82
C VAL A 142 -6.45 -12.30 1.70
N TRP A 143 -5.67 -12.71 2.69
CA TRP A 143 -5.15 -14.06 2.80
C TRP A 143 -6.08 -15.00 3.55
N MET A 144 -6.28 -16.17 2.96
CA MET A 144 -7.14 -17.22 3.48
C MET A 144 -6.47 -18.58 3.29
N ASN A 145 -6.61 -19.47 4.27
CA ASN A 145 -6.36 -20.89 4.07
C ASN A 145 -7.65 -21.54 3.56
N PRO A 146 -7.67 -22.24 2.42
CA PRO A 146 -8.91 -22.78 1.84
C PRO A 146 -9.48 -23.99 2.61
N TYR A 147 -8.65 -24.84 3.23
CA TYR A 147 -9.08 -26.17 3.72
C TYR A 147 -8.81 -26.44 5.20
N ARG A 148 -7.98 -25.66 5.90
CA ARG A 148 -7.81 -25.83 7.34
C ARG A 148 -9.11 -25.46 8.06
N ALA A 149 -9.72 -26.44 8.70
CA ALA A 149 -10.97 -26.28 9.45
C ALA A 149 -10.75 -26.04 10.95
N HIS A 150 -9.61 -26.48 11.49
CA HIS A 150 -9.20 -26.18 12.87
C HIS A 150 -7.69 -26.34 13.02
N HIS A 151 -7.05 -25.45 13.78
CA HIS A 151 -5.62 -25.47 14.09
C HIS A 151 -5.39 -26.01 15.51
N THR A 152 -4.23 -26.63 15.77
CA THR A 152 -3.90 -27.22 17.09
C THR A 152 -3.95 -26.21 18.25
N VAL A 153 -3.49 -24.97 18.01
CA VAL A 153 -3.60 -23.84 18.96
C VAL A 153 -4.84 -22.94 18.74
N GLY A 154 -5.84 -23.44 18.02
CA GLY A 154 -7.07 -22.71 17.67
C GLY A 154 -8.15 -22.69 18.75
N GLY A 155 -7.83 -23.09 19.99
CA GLY A 155 -8.79 -23.23 21.07
C GLY A 155 -9.65 -24.51 20.98
N PRO A 156 -10.70 -24.64 21.81
CA PRO A 156 -11.61 -25.76 21.77
C PRO A 156 -12.51 -25.72 20.52
N VAL A 157 -12.94 -26.89 20.04
CA VAL A 157 -13.95 -27.01 18.99
C VAL A 157 -15.34 -26.77 19.60
N THR A 158 -15.88 -25.57 19.41
CA THR A 158 -17.17 -25.11 19.96
C THR A 158 -18.34 -25.46 19.02
N GLU A 159 -19.59 -25.27 19.46
CA GLU A 159 -20.80 -25.44 18.62
C GLU A 159 -20.85 -24.49 17.42
N SER A 160 -20.18 -23.33 17.51
CA SER A 160 -20.07 -22.38 16.40
C SER A 160 -19.03 -22.79 15.34
N SER A 161 -18.12 -23.71 15.69
CA SER A 161 -17.07 -24.21 14.80
C SER A 161 -17.64 -24.87 13.56
N ILE A 162 -17.00 -24.65 12.42
CA ILE A 162 -17.29 -25.36 11.18
C ILE A 162 -17.18 -26.87 11.35
N VAL A 163 -16.26 -27.34 12.20
CA VAL A 163 -16.10 -28.76 12.49
C VAL A 163 -17.38 -29.40 13.03
N LYS A 164 -18.18 -28.67 13.82
CA LYS A 164 -19.47 -29.15 14.34
C LYS A 164 -20.66 -28.79 13.46
N ARG A 165 -20.62 -27.65 12.75
CA ARG A 165 -21.71 -27.20 11.88
C ARG A 165 -21.76 -27.92 10.53
N LYS A 166 -20.62 -28.43 10.05
CA LYS A 166 -20.46 -29.15 8.78
C LYS A 166 -19.56 -30.39 8.94
N PRO A 167 -19.89 -31.32 9.88
CA PRO A 167 -19.04 -32.45 10.19
C PRO A 167 -18.85 -33.40 9.01
N GLU A 168 -19.78 -33.41 8.05
CA GLU A 168 -19.71 -34.19 6.83
C GLU A 168 -18.63 -33.74 5.85
N LEU A 169 -18.11 -32.51 6.00
CA LEU A 169 -17.10 -31.93 5.11
C LEU A 169 -15.68 -31.99 5.67
N VAL A 170 -15.51 -32.30 6.95
CA VAL A 170 -14.22 -32.21 7.64
C VAL A 170 -13.73 -33.54 8.16
N LEU A 171 -12.41 -33.68 8.20
CA LEU A 171 -11.70 -34.87 8.63
C LEU A 171 -10.69 -34.48 9.72
N LYS A 172 -10.66 -35.28 10.79
CA LYS A 172 -9.69 -35.10 11.88
C LYS A 172 -8.35 -35.73 11.49
N LEU A 173 -7.26 -35.00 11.71
CA LEU A 173 -5.90 -35.51 11.50
C LEU A 173 -5.29 -36.06 12.80
N LYS A 174 -4.22 -36.85 12.67
CA LYS A 174 -3.59 -37.56 13.79
C LYS A 174 -2.62 -36.74 14.63
N ASP A 175 -2.09 -35.64 14.10
CA ASP A 175 -1.23 -34.75 14.88
C ASP A 175 -2.02 -33.62 15.53
N GLY A 176 -1.92 -33.55 16.86
CA GLY A 176 -2.67 -32.61 17.69
C GLY A 176 -4.20 -32.68 17.46
N ASN A 177 -4.81 -31.50 17.36
CA ASN A 177 -6.24 -31.32 17.07
C ASN A 177 -6.45 -30.61 15.73
N TYR A 178 -5.68 -30.97 14.70
CA TYR A 178 -5.94 -30.47 13.35
C TYR A 178 -7.22 -31.08 12.77
N TRP A 179 -8.01 -30.23 12.12
CA TRP A 179 -9.13 -30.62 11.28
C TRP A 179 -8.98 -29.98 9.91
N TRP A 180 -9.33 -30.74 8.88
CA TRP A 180 -9.17 -30.34 7.50
C TRP A 180 -10.45 -30.62 6.73
N PHE A 181 -10.89 -29.69 5.91
CA PHE A 181 -11.89 -29.99 4.90
C PHE A 181 -11.38 -31.07 3.95
N ASP A 182 -12.25 -31.99 3.55
CA ASP A 182 -11.96 -32.88 2.42
C ASP A 182 -12.06 -32.09 1.11
N PRO A 183 -10.95 -31.82 0.39
CA PRO A 183 -10.95 -31.00 -0.82
C PRO A 183 -11.75 -31.61 -1.98
N ALA A 184 -11.99 -32.92 -1.96
CA ALA A 184 -12.69 -33.62 -3.04
C ALA A 184 -14.21 -33.47 -2.98
N LEU A 185 -14.76 -33.09 -1.83
CA LEU A 185 -16.21 -32.93 -1.67
C LEU A 185 -16.71 -31.64 -2.32
N GLN A 186 -17.81 -31.72 -3.07
CA GLN A 186 -18.43 -30.55 -3.69
C GLN A 186 -18.85 -29.51 -2.64
N GLY A 187 -19.39 -29.95 -1.49
CA GLY A 187 -19.77 -29.04 -0.41
C GLY A 187 -18.59 -28.26 0.19
N THR A 188 -17.37 -28.81 0.18
CA THR A 188 -16.15 -28.08 0.56
C THR A 188 -15.86 -26.97 -0.43
N LYS A 189 -15.87 -27.28 -1.72
CA LYS A 189 -15.63 -26.30 -2.80
C LYS A 189 -16.66 -25.19 -2.75
N ASP A 190 -17.94 -25.54 -2.64
CA ASP A 190 -19.05 -24.58 -2.56
C ASP A 190 -18.93 -23.66 -1.35
N HIS A 191 -18.62 -24.21 -0.16
CA HIS A 191 -18.44 -23.41 1.05
C HIS A 191 -17.26 -22.45 0.92
N SER A 192 -16.08 -22.95 0.53
CA SER A 192 -14.89 -22.11 0.39
C SER A 192 -15.06 -21.03 -0.68
N THR A 193 -15.70 -21.36 -1.81
CA THR A 193 -16.06 -20.37 -2.85
C THR A 193 -17.03 -19.32 -2.31
N ALA A 194 -18.07 -19.72 -1.59
CA ALA A 194 -19.05 -18.80 -1.00
C ALA A 194 -18.38 -17.81 -0.03
N VAL A 195 -17.45 -18.29 0.80
CA VAL A 195 -16.70 -17.43 1.75
C VAL A 195 -15.82 -16.43 1.00
N VAL A 196 -15.10 -16.85 -0.05
CA VAL A 196 -14.30 -15.92 -0.87
C VAL A 196 -15.19 -14.89 -1.56
N LEU A 197 -16.29 -15.32 -2.19
CA LEU A 197 -17.19 -14.41 -2.90
C LEU A 197 -17.93 -13.44 -1.98
N ASP A 198 -18.24 -13.83 -0.74
CA ASP A 198 -18.78 -12.92 0.26
C ASP A 198 -17.82 -11.75 0.52
N ILE A 199 -16.52 -12.06 0.72
CA ILE A 199 -15.49 -11.03 0.90
C ILE A 199 -15.34 -10.16 -0.35
N VAL A 200 -15.19 -10.80 -1.52
CA VAL A 200 -15.05 -10.07 -2.79
C VAL A 200 -16.23 -9.14 -3.02
N LYS A 201 -17.46 -9.52 -2.68
CA LYS A 201 -18.64 -8.65 -2.85
C LYS A 201 -18.63 -7.47 -1.88
N ARG A 202 -18.39 -7.72 -0.58
CA ARG A 202 -18.64 -6.74 0.48
C ARG A 202 -17.51 -5.75 0.73
N TYR A 203 -16.26 -6.15 0.52
CA TYR A 203 -15.10 -5.31 0.85
C TYR A 203 -14.44 -4.76 -0.42
N ASP A 204 -13.85 -3.56 -0.31
CA ASP A 204 -13.05 -2.94 -1.36
C ASP A 204 -11.60 -3.44 -1.31
N ILE A 205 -11.42 -4.75 -1.54
CA ILE A 205 -10.11 -5.40 -1.50
C ILE A 205 -9.41 -5.32 -2.86
N ASP A 206 -8.08 -5.36 -2.86
CA ASP A 206 -7.30 -5.33 -4.10
C ASP A 206 -6.93 -6.74 -4.59
N GLY A 207 -6.96 -7.73 -3.68
CA GLY A 207 -6.76 -9.12 -4.04
C GLY A 207 -7.22 -10.15 -3.02
N ILE A 208 -7.34 -11.39 -3.48
CA ILE A 208 -7.46 -12.62 -2.69
C ILE A 208 -6.15 -13.38 -2.80
N HIS A 209 -5.68 -13.94 -1.69
CA HIS A 209 -4.43 -14.68 -1.60
C HIS A 209 -4.64 -16.02 -0.89
N PHE A 210 -4.24 -17.12 -1.52
CA PHE A 210 -4.05 -18.40 -0.80
C PHE A 210 -2.57 -18.71 -0.64
N ASP A 211 -2.23 -19.27 0.50
CA ASP A 211 -0.90 -19.80 0.82
C ASP A 211 -0.77 -21.26 0.32
N ASP A 212 0.10 -22.03 0.95
CA ASP A 212 0.60 -23.32 0.50
C ASP A 212 -0.21 -24.53 1.03
N TYR A 213 -1.29 -24.30 1.78
CA TYR A 213 -2.07 -25.37 2.39
C TYR A 213 -3.22 -25.84 1.49
N PHE A 214 -2.98 -26.94 0.77
CA PHE A 214 -3.97 -27.64 -0.06
C PHE A 214 -4.49 -28.89 0.66
N TYR A 215 -4.01 -30.08 0.30
CA TYR A 215 -4.00 -31.19 1.27
C TYR A 215 -2.97 -30.88 2.38
N PRO A 216 -3.15 -31.43 3.59
CA PRO A 216 -2.28 -31.08 4.71
C PRO A 216 -0.86 -31.60 4.51
N TYR A 217 0.11 -30.93 5.13
CA TYR A 217 1.45 -31.45 5.23
C TYR A 217 1.44 -32.85 5.90
N PRO A 218 2.27 -33.81 5.44
CA PRO A 218 2.20 -35.18 5.92
C PRO A 218 2.35 -35.34 7.44
N ASP A 219 3.20 -34.52 8.07
CA ASP A 219 3.42 -34.53 9.52
C ASP A 219 2.16 -34.23 10.32
N TYR A 220 1.22 -33.43 9.79
CA TYR A 220 -0.06 -33.14 10.45
C TYR A 220 -0.94 -34.39 10.61
N ASN A 221 -0.66 -35.44 9.84
CA ASN A 221 -1.30 -36.74 9.99
C ASN A 221 -0.29 -37.84 10.35
N LYS A 222 0.82 -37.48 11.01
CA LYS A 222 1.89 -38.41 11.41
C LYS A 222 2.43 -39.26 10.25
N PHE A 223 2.54 -38.64 9.07
CA PHE A 223 2.97 -39.25 7.81
C PHE A 223 2.05 -40.38 7.30
N GLU A 224 0.85 -40.52 7.85
CA GLU A 224 -0.18 -41.40 7.29
C GLU A 224 -0.97 -40.70 6.18
N ASP A 225 -1.53 -41.51 5.27
CA ASP A 225 -2.36 -41.01 4.17
C ASP A 225 -3.58 -40.22 4.67
N PHE A 226 -3.99 -39.20 3.92
CA PHE A 226 -5.12 -38.36 4.26
C PHE A 226 -6.41 -39.21 4.37
N PRO A 227 -7.22 -39.05 5.43
CA PRO A 227 -8.30 -39.98 5.76
C PRO A 227 -9.58 -39.79 4.91
N ASP A 228 -9.45 -39.57 3.61
CA ASP A 228 -10.55 -39.37 2.63
C ASP A 228 -11.05 -40.68 1.98
N SER A 229 -10.83 -41.83 2.62
CA SER A 229 -11.21 -43.13 2.04
C SER A 229 -12.70 -43.23 1.72
N ALA A 230 -13.56 -42.55 2.48
CA ALA A 230 -15.01 -42.55 2.25
C ALA A 230 -15.38 -41.86 0.92
N SER A 231 -14.89 -40.63 0.69
CA SER A 231 -15.13 -39.88 -0.54
C SER A 231 -14.42 -40.51 -1.74
N TRP A 232 -13.23 -41.07 -1.54
CA TRP A 232 -12.52 -41.84 -2.56
C TRP A 232 -13.32 -43.08 -3.00
N ASN A 233 -13.78 -43.91 -2.06
CA ASN A 233 -14.54 -45.11 -2.38
C ASN A 233 -15.85 -44.78 -3.10
N LYS A 234 -16.51 -43.67 -2.72
CA LYS A 234 -17.67 -43.16 -3.44
C LYS A 234 -17.33 -42.77 -4.88
N TYR A 235 -16.26 -42.02 -5.10
CA TYR A 235 -15.81 -41.64 -6.45
C TYR A 235 -15.55 -42.87 -7.32
N VAL A 236 -14.88 -43.90 -6.79
CA VAL A 236 -14.63 -45.15 -7.51
C VAL A 236 -15.93 -45.90 -7.82
N ALA A 237 -16.84 -46.00 -6.85
CA ALA A 237 -18.14 -46.65 -7.03
C ALA A 237 -19.02 -45.93 -8.08
N ASP A 238 -18.91 -44.60 -8.17
CA ASP A 238 -19.59 -43.78 -9.17
C ASP A 238 -18.91 -43.84 -10.57
N GLY A 239 -17.90 -44.72 -10.76
CA GLY A 239 -17.23 -44.95 -12.05
C GLY A 239 -15.98 -44.10 -12.31
N GLY A 240 -15.42 -43.50 -11.26
CA GLY A 240 -14.18 -42.73 -11.32
C GLY A 240 -12.99 -43.51 -11.88
N LYS A 241 -12.14 -42.84 -12.68
CA LYS A 241 -11.04 -43.48 -13.43
C LYS A 241 -9.65 -42.93 -13.09
N LEU A 242 -9.57 -41.81 -12.37
CA LEU A 242 -8.31 -41.22 -11.97
C LEU A 242 -7.63 -42.09 -10.90
N SER A 243 -6.30 -42.06 -10.85
CA SER A 243 -5.60 -42.54 -9.66
C SER A 243 -6.00 -41.69 -8.45
N ARG A 244 -5.88 -42.19 -7.22
CA ARG A 244 -6.26 -41.40 -6.02
C ARG A 244 -5.48 -40.08 -5.95
N GLY A 245 -4.19 -40.09 -6.30
CA GLY A 245 -3.40 -38.85 -6.35
C GLY A 245 -3.88 -37.87 -7.42
N ASP A 246 -4.20 -38.35 -8.63
CA ASP A 246 -4.73 -37.49 -9.69
C ASP A 246 -6.14 -36.97 -9.37
N TRP A 247 -6.96 -37.77 -8.70
CA TRP A 247 -8.28 -37.37 -8.21
C TRP A 247 -8.18 -36.25 -7.17
N ARG A 248 -7.25 -36.37 -6.21
CA ARG A 248 -6.97 -35.31 -5.23
C ARG A 248 -6.49 -34.03 -5.91
N ARG A 249 -5.57 -34.13 -6.87
CA ARG A 249 -5.10 -32.98 -7.67
C ARG A 249 -6.24 -32.35 -8.48
N ASP A 250 -7.05 -33.17 -9.16
CA ASP A 250 -8.19 -32.69 -9.95
C ASP A 250 -9.22 -31.94 -9.08
N ALA A 251 -9.44 -32.42 -7.85
CA ALA A 251 -10.27 -31.73 -6.89
C ALA A 251 -9.79 -30.30 -6.58
N VAL A 252 -8.49 -30.12 -6.32
CA VAL A 252 -7.89 -28.81 -6.06
C VAL A 252 -7.85 -27.97 -7.35
N ASN A 253 -7.46 -28.56 -8.48
CA ASN A 253 -7.36 -27.89 -9.78
C ASN A 253 -8.71 -27.30 -10.22
N SER A 254 -9.78 -28.09 -10.11
CA SER A 254 -11.14 -27.65 -10.45
C SER A 254 -11.61 -26.52 -9.54
N PHE A 255 -11.32 -26.59 -8.24
CA PHE A 255 -11.61 -25.50 -7.30
C PHE A 255 -10.87 -24.21 -7.68
N ILE A 256 -9.55 -24.27 -7.87
CA ILE A 256 -8.73 -23.10 -8.24
C ILE A 256 -9.19 -22.47 -9.57
N SER A 257 -9.41 -23.29 -10.60
CA SER A 257 -9.88 -22.81 -11.90
C SER A 257 -11.23 -22.12 -11.83
N ASN A 258 -12.19 -22.71 -11.09
CA ASN A 258 -13.53 -22.16 -10.96
C ASN A 258 -13.53 -20.90 -10.09
N LEU A 259 -12.81 -20.92 -8.96
CA LEU A 259 -12.70 -19.77 -8.09
C LEU A 259 -12.12 -18.55 -8.81
N TYR A 260 -11.07 -18.73 -9.63
CA TYR A 260 -10.53 -17.65 -10.45
C TYR A 260 -11.63 -17.01 -11.32
N LYS A 261 -12.38 -17.83 -12.07
CA LYS A 261 -13.47 -17.36 -12.95
C LYS A 261 -14.54 -16.61 -12.16
N GLU A 262 -14.94 -17.12 -11.01
CA GLU A 262 -15.98 -16.52 -10.18
C GLU A 262 -15.54 -15.19 -9.54
N ILE A 263 -14.29 -15.09 -9.08
CA ILE A 263 -13.72 -13.81 -8.62
C ILE A 263 -13.74 -12.80 -9.77
N LYS A 264 -13.27 -13.17 -10.96
CA LYS A 264 -13.25 -12.27 -12.14
C LYS A 264 -14.65 -11.83 -12.53
N ALA A 265 -15.64 -12.73 -12.49
CA ALA A 265 -17.04 -12.42 -12.78
C ALA A 265 -17.68 -11.50 -11.74
N THR A 266 -17.25 -11.60 -10.48
CA THR A 266 -17.80 -10.80 -9.37
C THR A 266 -17.17 -9.40 -9.32
N LYS A 267 -15.83 -9.31 -9.34
CA LYS A 267 -15.08 -8.05 -9.40
C LYS A 267 -13.79 -8.26 -10.19
N LYS A 268 -13.82 -7.90 -11.48
CA LYS A 268 -12.72 -8.14 -12.44
C LYS A 268 -11.35 -7.68 -11.93
N HIS A 269 -11.29 -6.51 -11.28
CA HIS A 269 -10.04 -5.90 -10.81
C HIS A 269 -9.40 -6.59 -9.59
N VAL A 270 -10.14 -7.38 -8.81
CA VAL A 270 -9.63 -8.03 -7.59
C VAL A 270 -8.66 -9.14 -7.98
N LYS A 271 -7.36 -8.97 -7.75
CA LYS A 271 -6.32 -9.94 -8.13
C LYS A 271 -6.50 -11.26 -7.38
N PHE A 272 -6.29 -12.40 -8.02
CA PHE A 272 -6.19 -13.70 -7.33
C PHE A 272 -4.76 -14.19 -7.34
N GLY A 273 -4.17 -14.43 -6.17
CA GLY A 273 -2.80 -14.93 -6.07
C GLY A 273 -2.65 -16.18 -5.23
N LEU A 274 -1.62 -16.95 -5.58
CA LEU A 274 -1.28 -18.20 -4.91
C LEU A 274 0.19 -18.17 -4.48
N SER A 275 0.44 -18.57 -3.24
CA SER A 275 1.77 -18.74 -2.64
C SER A 275 2.02 -20.21 -2.29
N PRO A 276 2.24 -21.07 -3.29
CA PRO A 276 2.52 -22.49 -3.05
C PRO A 276 3.93 -22.69 -2.49
N PHE A 277 4.22 -23.92 -2.08
CA PHE A 277 5.58 -24.32 -1.72
C PHE A 277 6.58 -23.97 -2.85
N GLY A 278 7.80 -23.57 -2.51
CA GLY A 278 8.73 -22.99 -3.48
C GLY A 278 9.25 -23.93 -4.56
N MET A 279 9.30 -25.25 -4.30
CA MET A 279 9.73 -26.26 -5.26
C MET A 279 8.53 -27.07 -5.75
N TYR A 280 8.35 -27.22 -7.07
CA TYR A 280 7.23 -28.00 -7.62
C TYR A 280 7.33 -29.50 -7.28
N ARG A 281 8.45 -30.12 -7.64
CA ARG A 281 8.77 -31.50 -7.26
C ARG A 281 10.26 -31.80 -7.48
N PRO A 282 10.81 -32.85 -6.84
CA PRO A 282 12.18 -33.28 -7.10
C PRO A 282 12.46 -33.48 -8.60
N GLY A 283 13.63 -33.01 -9.04
CA GLY A 283 14.04 -33.00 -10.44
C GLY A 283 13.43 -31.87 -11.29
N GLN A 284 12.63 -30.97 -10.69
CA GLN A 284 12.05 -29.82 -11.40
C GLN A 284 12.27 -28.51 -10.62
N PRO A 285 13.34 -27.73 -10.92
CA PRO A 285 14.40 -27.97 -11.92
C PRO A 285 15.31 -29.16 -11.59
N ALA A 286 16.14 -29.61 -12.53
CA ALA A 286 16.93 -30.86 -12.39
C ALA A 286 17.78 -30.97 -11.11
N SER A 287 18.28 -29.84 -10.57
CA SER A 287 19.03 -29.80 -9.31
C SER A 287 18.16 -29.88 -8.06
N ALA A 288 16.85 -29.68 -8.21
CA ALA A 288 15.92 -29.53 -7.09
C ALA A 288 15.62 -30.88 -6.44
N ALA A 289 15.69 -30.95 -5.11
CA ALA A 289 15.44 -32.16 -4.35
C ALA A 289 14.85 -31.84 -2.97
N GLY A 290 14.02 -32.75 -2.45
CA GLY A 290 13.34 -32.59 -1.16
C GLY A 290 11.84 -32.85 -1.27
N PHE A 291 11.04 -31.96 -0.71
CA PHE A 291 9.58 -32.09 -0.58
C PHE A 291 8.83 -32.03 -1.92
N ASP A 292 7.94 -32.97 -2.20
CA ASP A 292 7.18 -33.04 -3.46
C ASP A 292 5.76 -32.49 -3.25
N GLN A 293 5.53 -31.20 -3.50
CA GLN A 293 4.18 -30.62 -3.29
C GLN A 293 3.13 -31.22 -4.24
N TYR A 294 3.53 -31.73 -5.41
CA TYR A 294 2.61 -32.32 -6.38
C TYR A 294 2.01 -33.63 -5.88
N ASP A 295 2.79 -34.46 -5.17
CA ASP A 295 2.33 -35.74 -4.63
C ASP A 295 2.01 -35.71 -3.12
N GLN A 296 2.54 -34.75 -2.36
CA GLN A 296 2.33 -34.66 -0.91
C GLN A 296 1.24 -33.66 -0.52
N LEU A 297 1.16 -32.51 -1.19
CA LEU A 297 0.09 -31.52 -0.98
C LEU A 297 -1.01 -31.60 -2.05
N TYR A 298 -0.82 -32.44 -3.07
CA TYR A 298 -1.67 -32.53 -4.27
C TYR A 298 -1.90 -31.17 -4.92
N ALA A 299 -0.86 -30.33 -4.86
CA ALA A 299 -0.83 -28.99 -5.43
C ALA A 299 -0.16 -29.04 -6.80
N ASP A 300 -0.96 -29.05 -7.88
CA ASP A 300 -0.44 -28.91 -9.25
C ASP A 300 -0.17 -27.42 -9.58
N ALA A 301 0.74 -26.84 -8.81
CA ALA A 301 1.04 -25.41 -8.86
C ALA A 301 1.59 -24.98 -10.22
N LYS A 302 2.28 -25.89 -10.93
CA LYS A 302 2.72 -25.68 -12.31
C LYS A 302 1.52 -25.55 -13.26
N LEU A 303 0.52 -26.43 -13.17
CA LEU A 303 -0.67 -26.33 -14.01
C LEU A 303 -1.40 -24.99 -13.80
N TRP A 304 -1.59 -24.55 -12.56
CA TRP A 304 -2.32 -23.31 -12.26
C TRP A 304 -1.66 -22.08 -12.90
N LEU A 305 -0.32 -22.00 -12.82
CA LEU A 305 0.46 -20.95 -13.46
C LEU A 305 0.45 -21.09 -14.99
N ASN A 306 0.70 -22.30 -15.51
CA ASN A 306 0.69 -22.59 -16.94
C ASN A 306 -0.66 -22.27 -17.61
N LYS A 307 -1.77 -22.36 -16.87
CA LYS A 307 -3.14 -22.04 -17.35
C LYS A 307 -3.59 -20.62 -17.04
N GLY A 308 -2.80 -19.84 -16.31
CA GLY A 308 -3.13 -18.46 -15.94
C GLY A 308 -4.33 -18.34 -15.00
N TRP A 309 -4.59 -19.35 -14.16
CA TRP A 309 -5.67 -19.35 -13.14
C TRP A 309 -5.31 -18.54 -11.89
N VAL A 310 -4.46 -17.53 -12.09
CA VAL A 310 -3.98 -16.57 -11.11
C VAL A 310 -3.67 -15.27 -11.85
N ASP A 311 -3.65 -14.17 -11.11
CA ASP A 311 -3.12 -12.88 -11.55
C ASP A 311 -1.69 -12.68 -11.05
N TYR A 312 -1.35 -13.24 -9.88
CA TYR A 312 0.04 -13.29 -9.41
C TYR A 312 0.38 -14.64 -8.77
N PHE A 313 1.65 -15.00 -8.85
CA PHE A 313 2.18 -16.24 -8.34
C PHE A 313 3.38 -15.97 -7.44
N SER A 314 3.40 -16.59 -6.27
CA SER A 314 4.33 -16.24 -5.20
C SER A 314 4.96 -17.47 -4.57
N PRO A 315 5.76 -18.24 -5.31
CA PRO A 315 6.38 -19.44 -4.76
C PRO A 315 7.20 -19.09 -3.52
N GLN A 316 7.06 -19.89 -2.46
CA GLN A 316 7.74 -19.69 -1.19
C GLN A 316 9.22 -20.09 -1.29
N LEU A 317 10.06 -19.21 -1.81
CA LEU A 317 11.49 -19.43 -2.01
C LEU A 317 12.27 -19.06 -0.74
N TYR A 318 12.07 -19.85 0.32
CA TYR A 318 12.58 -19.54 1.67
C TYR A 318 13.99 -20.05 1.95
N TRP A 319 14.77 -20.32 0.90
CA TRP A 319 16.12 -20.86 1.02
C TRP A 319 17.15 -19.91 0.43
N PRO A 320 18.36 -19.85 1.01
CA PRO A 320 19.42 -18.99 0.52
C PRO A 320 19.77 -19.23 -0.95
N ILE A 321 20.34 -18.20 -1.56
CA ILE A 321 20.87 -18.19 -2.94
C ILE A 321 21.82 -19.38 -3.17
N ASN A 322 22.66 -19.71 -2.18
CA ASN A 322 23.67 -20.76 -2.28
C ASN A 322 23.20 -22.18 -1.85
N LYS A 323 21.91 -22.37 -1.55
CA LYS A 323 21.38 -23.70 -1.21
C LYS A 323 21.19 -24.54 -2.47
N GLU A 324 22.21 -25.28 -2.91
CA GLU A 324 22.26 -25.96 -4.23
C GLU A 324 20.95 -26.67 -4.67
N ASN A 325 20.33 -27.47 -3.79
CA ASN A 325 19.13 -28.23 -4.11
C ASN A 325 17.82 -27.44 -4.00
N LEU A 326 17.83 -26.22 -3.48
CA LEU A 326 16.65 -25.35 -3.29
C LEU A 326 17.01 -23.88 -3.56
N SER A 327 17.96 -23.63 -4.46
CA SER A 327 18.57 -22.31 -4.64
C SER A 327 17.55 -21.29 -5.13
N PHE A 328 17.45 -20.15 -4.44
CA PHE A 328 16.53 -19.06 -4.76
C PHE A 328 16.53 -18.67 -6.25
N PRO A 329 17.65 -18.26 -6.89
CA PRO A 329 17.66 -17.87 -8.30
C PRO A 329 17.30 -19.02 -9.24
N VAL A 330 17.68 -20.25 -8.91
CA VAL A 330 17.43 -21.43 -9.76
C VAL A 330 15.94 -21.75 -9.79
N LEU A 331 15.28 -21.73 -8.62
CA LEU A 331 13.84 -21.94 -8.51
C LEU A 331 13.06 -20.78 -9.14
N LEU A 332 13.45 -19.53 -8.88
CA LEU A 332 12.78 -18.36 -9.48
C LEU A 332 12.86 -18.39 -11.01
N GLY A 333 14.05 -18.66 -11.56
CA GLY A 333 14.25 -18.79 -12.99
C GLY A 333 13.47 -19.96 -13.61
N TRP A 334 13.27 -21.06 -12.87
CA TRP A 334 12.42 -22.16 -13.31
C TRP A 334 10.95 -21.75 -13.37
N TRP A 335 10.41 -21.15 -12.31
CA TRP A 335 9.02 -20.67 -12.29
C TRP A 335 8.75 -19.60 -13.36
N ALA A 336 9.71 -18.72 -13.64
CA ALA A 336 9.60 -17.74 -14.72
C ALA A 336 9.38 -18.40 -16.10
N ARG A 337 10.01 -19.56 -16.36
CA ARG A 337 9.80 -20.32 -17.61
C ARG A 337 8.47 -21.06 -17.65
N GLU A 338 7.88 -21.34 -16.50
CA GLU A 338 6.57 -21.99 -16.35
C GLU A 338 5.41 -20.99 -16.39
N ASN A 339 5.64 -19.75 -16.84
CA ASN A 339 4.65 -18.68 -16.85
C ASN A 339 4.32 -18.17 -18.27
N PRO A 340 3.69 -18.98 -19.13
CA PRO A 340 3.40 -18.62 -20.52
C PRO A 340 2.39 -17.48 -20.65
N TYR A 341 1.55 -17.25 -19.63
CA TYR A 341 0.57 -16.15 -19.59
C TYR A 341 1.12 -14.85 -19.01
N GLN A 342 2.42 -14.81 -18.67
CA GLN A 342 3.10 -13.64 -18.12
C GLN A 342 2.32 -13.01 -16.95
N ARG A 343 1.79 -13.87 -16.07
CA ARG A 343 1.23 -13.42 -14.79
C ARG A 343 2.33 -12.83 -13.92
N HIS A 344 1.96 -12.01 -12.96
CA HIS A 344 2.95 -11.48 -12.03
C HIS A 344 3.64 -12.63 -11.28
N LEU A 345 4.97 -12.60 -11.19
CA LEU A 345 5.75 -13.59 -10.45
C LEU A 345 6.54 -12.86 -9.35
N TRP A 346 5.99 -12.91 -8.14
CA TRP A 346 6.49 -12.18 -6.97
C TRP A 346 6.85 -13.17 -5.86
N PRO A 347 8.08 -13.70 -5.83
CA PRO A 347 8.45 -14.76 -4.89
C PRO A 347 8.30 -14.33 -3.43
N GLY A 348 7.92 -15.30 -2.60
CA GLY A 348 7.98 -15.16 -1.15
C GLY A 348 9.39 -15.40 -0.64
N MET A 349 9.90 -14.50 0.19
CA MET A 349 11.22 -14.59 0.85
C MET A 349 11.03 -14.70 2.35
N SER A 350 11.78 -15.59 3.00
CA SER A 350 11.78 -15.69 4.46
C SER A 350 12.81 -14.74 5.05
N VAL A 351 12.34 -13.69 5.74
CA VAL A 351 13.20 -12.75 6.49
C VAL A 351 13.91 -13.44 7.66
N GLY A 352 13.29 -14.48 8.22
CA GLY A 352 13.87 -15.26 9.30
C GLY A 352 13.98 -14.48 10.63
N ARG A 353 14.81 -14.98 11.54
CA ARG A 353 15.10 -14.34 12.84
C ARG A 353 16.52 -13.78 12.94
N ASP A 354 17.35 -14.01 11.92
CA ASP A 354 18.72 -13.51 11.89
C ASP A 354 18.71 -12.00 11.57
N THR A 355 19.19 -11.19 12.50
CA THR A 355 19.30 -9.73 12.36
C THR A 355 20.70 -9.27 11.91
N SER A 356 21.55 -10.21 11.49
CA SER A 356 22.91 -9.92 11.04
C SER A 356 22.94 -9.15 9.71
N ALA A 357 24.05 -8.43 9.48
CA ALA A 357 24.33 -7.79 8.20
C ALA A 357 24.53 -8.78 7.05
N ALA A 358 24.78 -10.07 7.35
CA ALA A 358 24.84 -11.11 6.33
C ALA A 358 23.44 -11.46 5.83
N ASN A 359 22.48 -11.66 6.74
CA ASN A 359 21.07 -11.86 6.37
C ASN A 359 20.49 -10.64 5.64
N ALA A 360 20.79 -9.42 6.09
CA ALA A 360 20.35 -8.21 5.39
C ALA A 360 20.85 -8.16 3.93
N ARG A 361 22.11 -8.55 3.69
CA ARG A 361 22.67 -8.68 2.34
C ARG A 361 22.03 -9.79 1.54
N GLU A 362 21.72 -10.93 2.15
CA GLU A 362 21.02 -12.03 1.48
C GLU A 362 19.67 -11.57 0.93
N ILE A 363 18.83 -10.96 1.75
CA ILE A 363 17.52 -10.43 1.33
C ILE A 363 17.67 -9.35 0.25
N GLN A 364 18.64 -8.43 0.39
CA GLN A 364 18.91 -7.45 -0.67
C GLN A 364 19.33 -8.13 -1.99
N ASN A 365 20.15 -9.18 -1.93
CA ASN A 365 20.58 -9.91 -3.11
C ASN A 365 19.40 -10.66 -3.75
N GLU A 366 18.52 -11.29 -2.99
CA GLU A 366 17.30 -11.95 -3.48
C GLU A 366 16.37 -10.96 -4.21
N ILE A 367 16.20 -9.73 -3.67
CA ILE A 367 15.47 -8.66 -4.35
C ILE A 367 16.14 -8.28 -5.67
N MET A 368 17.47 -8.11 -5.68
CA MET A 368 18.20 -7.74 -6.90
C MET A 368 18.19 -8.85 -7.95
N ILE A 369 18.27 -10.12 -7.54
CA ILE A 369 18.10 -11.29 -8.41
C ILE A 369 16.69 -11.29 -9.01
N THR A 370 15.68 -11.02 -8.19
CA THR A 370 14.29 -10.95 -8.64
C THR A 370 14.13 -9.88 -9.72
N ARG A 371 14.66 -8.68 -9.51
CA ARG A 371 14.68 -7.61 -10.53
C ARG A 371 15.40 -8.01 -11.82
N GLY A 372 16.40 -8.89 -11.75
CA GLY A 372 17.10 -9.42 -12.92
C GLY A 372 16.29 -10.45 -13.69
N ILE A 373 15.56 -11.34 -13.00
CA ILE A 373 14.82 -12.45 -13.63
C ILE A 373 13.44 -12.03 -14.12
N VAL A 374 12.73 -11.17 -13.37
CA VAL A 374 11.37 -10.67 -13.70
C VAL A 374 11.38 -9.16 -13.94
N ALA A 375 12.24 -8.70 -14.86
CA ALA A 375 12.59 -7.30 -15.05
C ALA A 375 11.41 -6.37 -15.43
N ASP A 376 10.41 -6.88 -16.16
CA ASP A 376 9.30 -6.05 -16.65
C ASP A 376 8.28 -5.69 -15.54
N ALA A 377 8.13 -6.56 -14.53
CA ALA A 377 7.15 -6.41 -13.45
C ALA A 377 7.69 -7.02 -12.13
N PRO A 378 8.80 -6.50 -11.59
CA PRO A 378 9.45 -7.10 -10.43
C PRO A 378 8.57 -6.97 -9.18
N GLY A 379 8.84 -7.83 -8.21
CA GLY A 379 8.21 -7.71 -6.89
C GLY A 379 8.54 -8.88 -5.99
N THR A 380 8.35 -8.69 -4.69
CA THR A 380 8.69 -9.68 -3.66
C THR A 380 7.75 -9.56 -2.48
N ILE A 381 7.55 -10.67 -1.75
CA ILE A 381 6.73 -10.71 -0.55
C ILE A 381 7.55 -11.22 0.63
N HIS A 382 7.51 -10.51 1.75
CA HIS A 382 8.33 -10.80 2.93
C HIS A 382 7.55 -11.62 3.96
N TRP A 383 8.06 -12.81 4.26
CA TRP A 383 7.59 -13.66 5.35
C TRP A 383 8.50 -13.48 6.59
N SER A 384 8.01 -12.98 7.72
CA SER A 384 6.70 -12.34 7.96
C SER A 384 6.87 -10.92 8.50
N MET A 385 5.75 -10.22 8.70
CA MET A 385 5.71 -8.88 9.25
C MET A 385 6.47 -8.76 10.58
N LYS A 386 6.32 -9.72 11.51
CA LYS A 386 7.03 -9.70 12.79
C LYS A 386 8.53 -9.83 12.64
N SER A 387 8.99 -10.65 11.69
CA SER A 387 10.43 -10.76 11.39
C SER A 387 10.99 -9.45 10.84
N LEU A 388 10.25 -8.75 9.97
CA LEU A 388 10.63 -7.42 9.51
C LEU A 388 10.68 -6.39 10.64
N LEU A 389 9.63 -6.32 11.47
CA LEU A 389 9.55 -5.39 12.59
C LEU A 389 10.67 -5.58 13.61
N ASN A 390 11.08 -6.83 13.83
CA ASN A 390 12.15 -7.17 14.77
C ASN A 390 13.56 -7.04 14.15
N ASN A 391 13.68 -6.59 12.90
CA ASN A 391 14.95 -6.46 12.21
C ASN A 391 15.17 -5.02 11.67
N PRO A 392 15.41 -4.04 12.55
CA PRO A 392 15.61 -2.64 12.14
C PRO A 392 16.83 -2.45 11.22
N ALA A 393 17.86 -3.31 11.33
CA ALA A 393 19.03 -3.27 10.46
C ALA A 393 18.66 -3.62 9.01
N LEU A 394 17.86 -4.67 8.79
CA LEU A 394 17.32 -5.00 7.47
C LEU A 394 16.40 -3.88 6.96
N ALA A 395 15.48 -3.38 7.81
CA ALA A 395 14.54 -2.34 7.42
C ALA A 395 15.27 -1.08 6.91
N GLN A 396 16.33 -0.65 7.62
CA GLN A 396 17.20 0.44 7.17
C GLN A 396 17.98 0.09 5.90
N ALA A 397 18.53 -1.12 5.80
CA ALA A 397 19.25 -1.56 4.61
C ALA A 397 18.37 -1.58 3.34
N LEU A 398 17.08 -1.89 3.47
CA LEU A 398 16.12 -1.79 2.37
C LEU A 398 15.93 -0.34 1.93
N LEU A 399 15.76 0.59 2.88
CA LEU A 399 15.62 2.03 2.62
C LEU A 399 16.87 2.67 2.02
N ASP A 400 18.06 2.24 2.44
CA ASP A 400 19.32 2.75 1.87
C ASP A 400 19.62 2.15 0.49
N GLY A 401 19.04 0.99 0.20
CA GLY A 401 19.27 0.21 -1.01
C GLY A 401 18.03 0.06 -1.89
N PRO A 402 17.49 -1.16 -2.06
CA PRO A 402 16.52 -1.46 -3.11
C PRO A 402 15.22 -0.65 -2.98
N TYR A 403 14.78 -0.32 -1.76
CA TYR A 403 13.53 0.38 -1.50
C TYR A 403 13.74 1.86 -1.23
N LYS A 404 14.84 2.46 -1.68
CA LYS A 404 15.13 3.90 -1.47
C LYS A 404 14.08 4.87 -2.01
N LYS A 405 13.35 4.47 -3.05
CA LYS A 405 12.27 5.27 -3.65
C LYS A 405 10.97 4.49 -3.60
N ASP A 406 9.86 5.21 -3.44
CA ASP A 406 8.52 4.65 -3.65
C ASP A 406 8.40 4.02 -5.04
N ALA A 407 7.55 3.01 -5.13
CA ALA A 407 7.20 2.33 -6.36
C ALA A 407 5.70 2.11 -6.47
N LEU A 408 5.18 2.21 -7.68
CA LEU A 408 3.84 1.74 -8.02
C LEU A 408 3.81 0.22 -8.08
N VAL A 409 2.64 -0.37 -7.87
CA VAL A 409 2.42 -1.78 -8.20
C VAL A 409 2.51 -1.94 -9.73
N PRO A 410 3.16 -3.02 -10.24
CA PRO A 410 3.18 -3.30 -11.68
C PRO A 410 1.78 -3.42 -12.30
N GLU A 411 1.64 -2.98 -13.55
CA GLU A 411 0.37 -3.00 -14.28
C GLU A 411 -0.13 -4.44 -14.48
N SER A 412 -1.44 -4.66 -14.42
CA SER A 412 -2.08 -5.96 -14.67
C SER A 412 -2.96 -5.90 -15.92
N PRO A 413 -2.36 -5.74 -17.13
CA PRO A 413 -3.09 -5.41 -18.35
C PRO A 413 -4.08 -6.49 -18.81
N TRP A 414 -3.89 -7.75 -18.40
CA TRP A 414 -4.84 -8.83 -18.70
C TRP A 414 -6.15 -8.73 -17.91
N LEU A 415 -6.17 -7.96 -16.82
CA LEU A 415 -7.40 -7.66 -16.09
C LEU A 415 -8.10 -6.46 -16.71
N ASP A 416 -7.36 -5.38 -16.93
CA ASP A 416 -7.83 -4.14 -17.55
C ASP A 416 -6.60 -3.33 -17.97
N ASP A 417 -6.54 -2.87 -19.22
CA ASP A 417 -5.49 -2.02 -19.78
C ASP A 417 -5.95 -0.57 -20.01
N SER A 418 -7.19 -0.24 -19.60
CA SER A 418 -7.71 1.12 -19.69
C SER A 418 -6.91 2.07 -18.81
N LYS A 419 -6.44 3.15 -19.42
CA LYS A 419 -5.71 4.21 -18.71
C LYS A 419 -6.69 5.23 -18.14
N PRO A 420 -6.49 5.67 -16.89
CA PRO A 420 -7.23 6.80 -16.34
C PRO A 420 -7.12 8.05 -17.21
N GLY A 421 -8.17 8.89 -17.14
CA GLY A 421 -8.16 10.23 -17.71
C GLY A 421 -7.09 11.15 -17.10
N THR A 422 -6.89 12.31 -17.74
CA THR A 422 -5.96 13.33 -17.25
C THR A 422 -6.64 14.24 -16.22
N PRO A 423 -6.10 14.39 -14.99
CA PRO A 423 -6.66 15.32 -14.01
C PRO A 423 -6.50 16.78 -14.45
N GLU A 424 -7.42 17.63 -14.02
CA GLU A 424 -7.32 19.07 -14.22
C GLU A 424 -6.44 19.65 -13.11
N VAL A 425 -5.27 20.17 -13.49
CA VAL A 425 -4.26 20.69 -12.55
C VAL A 425 -4.30 22.22 -12.53
N LYS A 426 -4.49 22.78 -11.34
CA LYS A 426 -4.30 24.21 -11.03
C LYS A 426 -2.97 24.40 -10.30
N MET A 427 -2.30 25.51 -10.58
CA MET A 427 -1.00 25.85 -10.01
C MET A 427 -1.03 27.27 -9.45
N VAL A 428 -0.61 27.44 -8.19
CA VAL A 428 -0.53 28.73 -7.50
C VAL A 428 0.86 28.88 -6.89
N THR A 429 1.50 30.03 -7.09
CA THR A 429 2.79 30.31 -6.43
C THR A 429 2.54 30.78 -4.99
N VAL A 430 3.25 30.18 -4.03
CA VAL A 430 3.15 30.51 -2.60
C VAL A 430 4.57 30.63 -2.04
N GLY A 431 5.03 31.86 -1.83
CA GLY A 431 6.43 32.15 -1.49
C GLY A 431 7.40 31.51 -2.51
N ASP A 432 8.40 30.79 -2.02
CA ASP A 432 9.39 30.06 -2.83
C ASP A 432 8.92 28.67 -3.28
N SER A 433 7.61 28.41 -3.27
CA SER A 433 7.02 27.13 -3.66
C SER A 433 5.90 27.28 -4.68
N LEU A 434 5.60 26.20 -5.38
CA LEU A 434 4.47 26.03 -6.27
C LEU A 434 3.50 25.02 -5.64
N MET A 435 2.29 25.48 -5.34
CA MET A 435 1.19 24.61 -4.95
C MET A 435 0.53 24.06 -6.19
N LEU A 436 0.42 22.73 -6.28
CA LEU A 436 -0.40 22.04 -7.25
C LEU A 436 -1.65 21.56 -6.55
N THR A 437 -2.81 21.82 -7.15
CA THR A 437 -4.09 21.25 -6.75
C THR A 437 -4.72 20.62 -7.98
N TRP A 438 -5.39 19.48 -7.84
CA TRP A 438 -6.04 18.83 -8.98
C TRP A 438 -7.41 18.28 -8.67
N ASN A 439 -8.29 18.38 -9.67
CA ASN A 439 -9.62 17.79 -9.65
C ASN A 439 -9.70 16.63 -10.66
N TYR A 440 -10.56 15.67 -10.34
CA TYR A 440 -10.81 14.50 -11.16
C TYR A 440 -12.27 14.08 -11.04
N THR A 441 -13.00 14.07 -12.15
CA THR A 441 -14.45 13.82 -12.19
C THR A 441 -14.81 12.49 -12.83
N ALA A 442 -13.86 11.77 -13.43
CA ALA A 442 -14.13 10.48 -14.04
C ALA A 442 -14.32 9.39 -12.97
N SER A 443 -15.18 8.42 -13.27
CA SER A 443 -15.61 7.34 -12.35
C SER A 443 -14.63 6.17 -12.29
N ASP A 444 -13.34 6.43 -12.48
CA ASP A 444 -12.32 5.38 -12.46
C ASP A 444 -12.00 4.97 -11.01
N ASN A 445 -11.68 3.69 -10.79
CA ASN A 445 -11.23 3.19 -9.49
C ASN A 445 -9.78 3.66 -9.19
N ILE A 446 -9.61 4.96 -8.94
CA ILE A 446 -8.31 5.58 -8.71
C ILE A 446 -7.79 5.23 -7.32
N ARG A 447 -6.57 4.67 -7.27
CA ARG A 447 -5.87 4.31 -6.03
C ARG A 447 -4.71 5.25 -5.69
N ARG A 448 -4.12 5.92 -6.68
CA ARG A 448 -2.99 6.87 -6.47
C ARG A 448 -3.04 8.06 -7.40
N TRP A 449 -2.30 9.09 -6.98
CA TRP A 449 -1.77 10.12 -7.86
C TRP A 449 -0.25 9.96 -7.98
N VAL A 450 0.30 10.29 -9.14
CA VAL A 450 1.73 10.52 -9.29
C VAL A 450 1.95 11.95 -9.70
N VAL A 451 2.76 12.67 -8.95
CA VAL A 451 3.18 14.03 -9.29
C VAL A 451 4.61 13.97 -9.78
N TYR A 452 4.85 14.46 -10.99
CA TYR A 452 6.18 14.60 -11.57
C TYR A 452 6.63 16.05 -11.49
N ALA A 453 7.87 16.28 -11.11
CA ALA A 453 8.48 17.59 -11.01
C ALA A 453 9.85 17.59 -11.70
N GLN A 454 10.03 18.46 -12.69
CA GLN A 454 11.31 18.59 -13.38
C GLN A 454 12.03 19.87 -13.00
N TYR A 455 13.22 19.75 -12.39
CA TYR A 455 14.09 20.86 -12.03
C TYR A 455 15.26 20.99 -13.00
N GLY A 456 15.42 22.19 -13.58
CA GLY A 456 16.41 22.44 -14.62
C GLY A 456 16.27 21.45 -15.77
N ASN A 457 17.40 20.85 -16.18
CA ASN A 457 17.45 19.82 -17.23
C ASN A 457 17.53 18.38 -16.67
N ARG A 458 17.26 18.18 -15.36
CA ARG A 458 17.29 16.84 -14.76
C ARG A 458 16.13 15.99 -15.28
N LYS A 459 16.22 14.67 -15.09
CA LYS A 459 15.06 13.78 -15.25
C LYS A 459 13.98 14.19 -14.23
N PRO A 460 12.69 14.09 -14.58
CA PRO A 460 11.62 14.34 -13.62
C PRO A 460 11.77 13.47 -12.38
N GLU A 461 11.68 14.10 -11.21
CA GLU A 461 11.45 13.42 -9.94
C GLU A 461 9.95 13.15 -9.80
N TYR A 462 9.57 12.17 -8.98
CA TYR A 462 8.17 11.81 -8.78
C TYR A 462 7.84 11.64 -7.31
N SER A 463 6.58 11.88 -6.97
CA SER A 463 5.97 11.60 -5.68
C SER A 463 4.69 10.80 -5.90
N ILE A 464 4.54 9.67 -5.21
CA ILE A 464 3.35 8.82 -5.26
C ILE A 464 2.49 9.17 -4.05
N LEU A 465 1.23 9.54 -4.29
CA LEU A 465 0.32 10.04 -3.26
C LEU A 465 -0.93 9.17 -3.15
N PRO A 466 -1.51 9.00 -1.95
CA PRO A 466 -2.82 8.37 -1.76
C PRO A 466 -3.91 9.10 -2.55
N TYR A 467 -4.96 8.39 -2.98
CA TYR A 467 -5.99 8.98 -3.83
C TYR A 467 -6.75 10.15 -3.18
N GLN A 468 -6.83 10.19 -1.84
CA GLN A 468 -7.48 11.25 -1.09
C GLN A 468 -6.69 12.57 -1.13
N GLN A 469 -5.37 12.51 -1.34
CA GLN A 469 -4.53 13.70 -1.41
C GLN A 469 -4.65 14.36 -2.79
N LYS A 470 -5.21 15.58 -2.84
CA LYS A 470 -5.48 16.35 -4.08
C LYS A 470 -4.59 17.57 -4.27
N SER A 471 -3.56 17.70 -3.44
CA SER A 471 -2.60 18.81 -3.52
C SER A 471 -1.20 18.39 -3.08
N ILE A 472 -0.20 19.10 -3.59
CA ILE A 472 1.19 19.02 -3.11
C ILE A 472 1.88 20.38 -3.25
N MET A 473 2.80 20.66 -2.32
CA MET A 473 3.71 21.79 -2.40
C MET A 473 5.05 21.32 -2.97
N LEU A 474 5.51 21.96 -4.03
CA LEU A 474 6.82 21.72 -4.61
C LEU A 474 7.70 22.97 -4.46
N PRO A 475 8.97 22.87 -4.03
CA PRO A 475 9.84 24.03 -4.03
C PRO A 475 10.04 24.58 -5.45
N ARG A 476 10.22 25.89 -5.62
CA ARG A 476 10.54 26.49 -6.93
C ARG A 476 12.00 26.29 -7.33
N SER A 477 12.87 25.99 -6.36
CA SER A 477 14.27 25.67 -6.58
C SER A 477 14.76 24.62 -5.60
N LEU A 478 15.64 23.73 -6.07
CA LEU A 478 16.35 22.80 -5.21
C LEU A 478 17.75 23.33 -4.86
N GLY A 479 18.00 23.54 -3.57
CA GLY A 479 19.28 24.02 -3.05
C GLY A 479 19.63 25.46 -3.46
N ASP A 480 20.85 25.86 -3.13
CA ASP A 480 21.26 27.26 -3.08
C ASP A 480 21.76 27.83 -4.43
N LYS A 481 21.10 27.52 -5.57
CA LYS A 481 21.46 28.08 -6.90
C LYS A 481 20.30 28.16 -7.91
N SER A 482 20.24 29.29 -8.64
CA SER A 482 19.36 29.60 -9.78
C SER A 482 19.34 28.60 -10.96
N LYS A 483 20.16 27.55 -10.94
CA LYS A 483 20.25 26.52 -12.00
C LYS A 483 19.29 25.33 -11.80
N MET A 484 18.68 25.18 -10.62
CA MET A 484 17.78 24.07 -10.30
C MET A 484 16.33 24.54 -10.12
N LEU A 485 15.86 25.42 -11.00
CA LEU A 485 14.49 25.93 -10.98
C LEU A 485 13.50 24.88 -11.49
N LEU A 486 12.32 24.82 -10.87
CA LEU A 486 11.20 24.02 -11.35
C LEU A 486 10.77 24.51 -12.74
N LYS A 487 10.86 23.63 -13.74
CA LYS A 487 10.56 23.93 -15.15
C LYS A 487 9.16 23.50 -15.56
N GLN A 488 8.77 22.30 -15.16
CA GLN A 488 7.47 21.74 -15.51
C GLN A 488 7.06 20.67 -14.51
N VAL A 489 5.74 20.46 -14.44
CA VAL A 489 5.09 19.49 -13.56
C VAL A 489 4.07 18.67 -14.33
N ALA A 490 3.74 17.50 -13.83
CA ALA A 490 2.60 16.71 -14.33
C ALA A 490 1.93 16.00 -13.17
N VAL A 491 0.63 15.75 -13.29
CA VAL A 491 -0.12 14.89 -12.36
C VAL A 491 -0.83 13.82 -13.17
N THR A 492 -0.65 12.56 -12.79
CA THR A 492 -1.33 11.40 -13.38
C THR A 492 -2.13 10.67 -12.31
N ALA A 493 -3.22 10.03 -12.72
CA ALA A 493 -3.98 9.12 -11.88
C ALA A 493 -3.52 7.68 -12.13
N VAL A 494 -3.60 6.81 -11.12
CA VAL A 494 -3.34 5.36 -11.25
C VAL A 494 -4.55 4.59 -10.72
N ASN A 495 -5.10 3.67 -11.53
CA ASN A 495 -6.23 2.84 -11.12
C ASN A 495 -5.79 1.60 -10.31
N GLY A 496 -6.75 0.83 -9.79
CA GLY A 496 -6.50 -0.40 -9.02
C GLY A 496 -5.81 -1.54 -9.78
N ASN A 497 -5.70 -1.44 -11.11
CA ASN A 497 -4.96 -2.38 -11.95
C ASN A 497 -3.52 -1.93 -12.20
N GLY A 498 -3.13 -0.77 -11.65
CA GLY A 498 -1.80 -0.18 -11.78
C GLY A 498 -1.63 0.71 -13.01
N ASN A 499 -2.65 0.83 -13.87
CA ASN A 499 -2.57 1.61 -15.12
C ASN A 499 -2.47 3.09 -14.77
N GLU A 500 -1.43 3.73 -15.31
CA GLU A 500 -1.21 5.16 -15.14
C GLU A 500 -1.80 5.94 -16.33
N GLY A 501 -2.45 7.06 -16.03
CA GLY A 501 -2.95 8.00 -17.03
C GLY A 501 -1.84 8.60 -17.89
N ILE A 502 -2.23 9.27 -18.97
CA ILE A 502 -1.27 9.87 -19.90
C ILE A 502 -0.47 10.98 -19.20
N LEU A 503 0.86 10.85 -19.21
CA LEU A 503 1.77 11.84 -18.67
C LEU A 503 1.82 13.09 -19.55
N LYS A 504 1.27 14.21 -19.05
CA LYS A 504 1.27 15.51 -19.74
C LYS A 504 1.92 16.58 -18.86
N PHE A 505 3.08 17.06 -19.29
CA PHE A 505 3.77 18.16 -18.59
C PHE A 505 3.13 19.51 -18.87
N ILE A 506 3.02 20.31 -17.81
CA ILE A 506 2.58 21.71 -17.80
C ILE A 506 3.78 22.53 -17.32
N LYS A 507 4.12 23.60 -18.03
CA LYS A 507 5.26 24.44 -17.63
C LYS A 507 4.94 25.16 -16.33
N ALA A 508 5.91 25.23 -15.43
CA ALA A 508 5.76 25.85 -14.11
C ALA A 508 5.64 27.39 -14.16
N ASP A 509 5.96 28.00 -15.31
CA ASP A 509 5.74 29.41 -15.62
C ASP A 509 4.33 29.69 -16.19
N THR A 510 3.58 28.64 -16.56
CA THR A 510 2.16 28.73 -16.92
C THR A 510 1.35 28.89 -15.63
N ILE A 511 1.54 30.04 -14.99
CA ILE A 511 0.76 30.47 -13.85
C ILE A 511 -0.59 30.92 -14.41
N TYR A 512 -1.69 30.35 -13.92
CA TYR A 512 -2.97 31.04 -14.04
C TYR A 512 -2.87 32.26 -13.14
N ALA A 513 -2.44 33.37 -13.74
CA ALA A 513 -2.30 34.65 -13.08
C ALA A 513 -3.70 35.22 -12.86
N ASN A 514 -4.36 34.73 -11.82
CA ASN A 514 -5.51 35.29 -11.11
C ASN A 514 -5.70 34.36 -9.91
N ALA A 515 -5.55 34.75 -8.65
CA ALA A 515 -4.84 35.85 -8.05
C ALA A 515 -4.31 35.32 -6.70
N ALA A 516 -3.25 35.92 -6.22
CA ALA A 516 -2.93 36.02 -4.79
C ALA A 516 -1.98 37.19 -4.77
N LYS A 517 -2.52 38.41 -4.82
CA LYS A 517 -1.70 39.56 -4.47
C LYS A 517 -1.28 39.32 -3.02
N ASN A 518 0.01 39.02 -2.84
CA ASN A 518 0.75 39.10 -1.59
C ASN A 518 0.30 38.20 -0.42
N LEU A 519 0.06 36.90 -0.60
CA LEU A 519 0.13 35.95 0.52
C LEU A 519 1.48 35.23 0.54
N SER A 520 2.46 35.84 1.19
CA SER A 520 3.78 35.23 1.43
C SER A 520 3.76 34.46 2.75
N ILE A 521 4.06 33.16 2.70
CA ILE A 521 4.18 32.31 3.89
C ILE A 521 5.66 32.03 4.13
N ILE A 522 6.17 32.48 5.27
CA ILE A 522 7.53 32.18 5.72
C ILE A 522 7.57 30.71 6.12
N PRO A 523 8.37 29.87 5.43
CA PRO A 523 8.44 28.44 5.72
C PRO A 523 9.06 28.17 7.08
N ARG A 524 8.95 26.93 7.56
CA ARG A 524 9.57 26.48 8.83
C ARG A 524 11.06 26.81 8.97
N SER A 525 11.81 26.81 7.87
CA SER A 525 13.23 27.20 7.87
C SER A 525 13.42 28.68 8.18
N GLY A 526 12.47 29.55 7.81
CA GLY A 526 12.54 31.00 8.04
C GLY A 526 12.43 31.44 9.50
N TRP A 527 12.04 30.53 10.41
CA TRP A 527 12.05 30.77 11.86
C TRP A 527 12.84 29.70 12.65
N ASN A 528 13.68 28.92 11.96
CA ASN A 528 14.53 27.88 12.54
C ASN A 528 13.75 26.81 13.33
N ALA A 529 12.65 26.29 12.76
CA ALA A 529 11.84 25.26 13.37
C ALA A 529 12.64 24.00 13.74
N ALA A 530 12.37 23.42 14.91
CA ALA A 530 12.86 22.09 15.26
C ALA A 530 12.10 21.02 14.46
N ALA A 531 12.69 19.84 14.31
CA ALA A 531 12.00 18.67 13.79
C ALA A 531 10.86 18.27 14.74
N ALA A 532 9.72 17.86 14.19
CA ALA A 532 8.60 17.36 14.97
C ALA A 532 8.93 15.99 15.60
N ARG A 533 8.34 15.70 16.76
CA ARG A 533 8.26 14.34 17.34
C ARG A 533 7.16 13.54 16.62
N PRO A 534 7.06 12.21 16.84
CA PRO A 534 5.98 11.41 16.28
C PRO A 534 4.60 12.04 16.55
N PHE A 535 3.77 12.10 15.50
CA PHE A 535 2.51 12.83 15.50
C PHE A 535 1.37 11.98 14.96
N LYS A 536 0.14 12.35 15.31
CA LYS A 536 -1.08 11.80 14.71
C LYS A 536 -1.33 12.49 13.36
N THR A 537 -1.60 11.72 12.31
CA THR A 537 -1.97 12.28 10.99
C THR A 537 -3.45 12.67 10.95
N GLN A 538 -3.81 13.63 10.10
CA GLN A 538 -5.18 14.09 9.89
C GLN A 538 -5.48 14.40 8.42
N THR A 539 -6.77 14.39 8.09
CA THR A 539 -7.30 15.07 6.88
C THR A 539 -7.93 16.39 7.32
N THR A 540 -7.54 17.49 6.67
CA THR A 540 -8.07 18.82 7.01
C THR A 540 -9.49 18.98 6.47
N GLU A 541 -10.45 19.26 7.36
CA GLU A 541 -11.87 19.36 7.00
C GLU A 541 -12.52 20.69 7.39
N ARG A 542 -11.90 21.43 8.32
CA ARG A 542 -12.41 22.69 8.87
C ARG A 542 -11.28 23.60 9.32
N ILE A 543 -11.57 24.88 9.54
CA ILE A 543 -10.58 25.88 9.95
C ILE A 543 -10.96 26.39 11.34
N THR A 544 -9.97 26.52 12.22
CA THR A 544 -10.17 27.08 13.57
C THR A 544 -9.21 28.20 13.84
N ILE A 545 -9.78 29.35 14.16
CA ILE A 545 -9.04 30.60 14.36
C ILE A 545 -8.74 30.77 15.85
N HIS A 546 -7.47 31.03 16.14
CA HIS A 546 -6.93 31.24 17.46
C HIS A 546 -6.27 32.63 17.57
N HIS A 547 -6.05 33.05 18.81
CA HIS A 547 -5.13 34.12 19.17
C HIS A 547 -4.23 33.65 20.34
N GLU A 548 -3.23 34.44 20.69
CA GLU A 548 -2.39 34.16 21.85
C GLU A 548 -2.84 34.92 23.10
N GLY A 549 -2.76 34.30 24.28
CA GLY A 549 -3.04 35.00 25.54
C GLY A 549 -2.00 36.06 25.96
N THR A 550 -0.90 36.21 25.20
CA THR A 550 0.20 37.13 25.53
C THR A 550 0.23 38.32 24.58
N LYS A 551 0.47 39.53 25.11
CA LYS A 551 0.58 40.73 24.28
C LYS A 551 1.75 40.67 23.33
N PHE A 552 1.48 40.88 22.04
CA PHE A 552 2.45 40.88 20.97
C PHE A 552 2.16 42.03 20.01
N ASP A 553 3.19 42.70 19.52
CA ASP A 553 3.08 43.84 18.61
C ASP A 553 4.18 43.75 17.54
N SER A 554 4.08 44.58 16.50
CA SER A 554 4.96 44.52 15.33
C SER A 554 6.40 44.96 15.59
N SER A 555 6.74 45.49 16.78
CA SER A 555 8.13 45.83 17.12
C SER A 555 8.94 44.60 17.56
N LYS A 556 8.27 43.48 17.84
CA LYS A 556 8.88 42.25 18.35
C LYS A 556 9.21 41.29 17.21
N ASP A 557 10.27 40.50 17.42
CA ASP A 557 10.69 39.45 16.48
C ASP A 557 9.72 38.25 16.52
N ALA A 558 8.85 38.17 15.52
CA ALA A 558 7.86 37.11 15.40
C ALA A 558 8.50 35.74 15.17
N ALA A 559 9.55 35.64 14.36
CA ALA A 559 10.23 34.36 14.08
C ALA A 559 10.82 33.78 15.38
N LYS A 560 11.48 34.61 16.18
CA LYS A 560 12.01 34.23 17.50
C LYS A 560 10.89 33.85 18.48
N HIS A 561 9.78 34.60 18.48
CA HIS A 561 8.63 34.29 19.34
C HIS A 561 8.00 32.94 19.01
N ILE A 562 7.74 32.67 17.73
CA ILE A 562 7.19 31.40 17.24
C ILE A 562 8.11 30.23 17.62
N LYS A 563 9.43 30.42 17.50
CA LYS A 563 10.42 29.45 17.96
C LYS A 563 10.32 29.17 19.46
N ASN A 564 10.08 30.19 20.27
CA ASN A 564 9.90 30.05 21.72
C ASN A 564 8.59 29.29 22.04
N VAL A 565 7.50 29.57 21.31
CA VAL A 565 6.24 28.83 21.46
C VAL A 565 6.44 27.34 21.14
N GLN A 566 7.15 27.01 20.06
CA GLN A 566 7.51 25.63 19.74
C GLN A 566 8.33 24.99 20.87
N THR A 567 9.35 25.68 21.37
CA THR A 567 10.24 25.18 22.42
C THR A 567 9.49 24.91 23.72
N TRP A 568 8.59 25.81 24.11
CA TRP A 568 7.74 25.64 25.28
C TRP A 568 6.75 24.48 25.10
N GLY A 569 6.07 24.39 23.95
CA GLY A 569 5.12 23.32 23.65
C GLY A 569 5.76 21.93 23.63
N MET A 570 6.98 21.81 23.10
CA MET A 570 7.75 20.56 23.11
C MET A 570 8.48 20.31 24.44
N GLY A 571 8.42 21.25 25.38
CA GLY A 571 8.98 21.13 26.71
C GLY A 571 8.29 20.05 27.55
N PRO A 572 8.84 19.71 28.72
CA PRO A 572 8.36 18.60 29.55
C PRO A 572 6.93 18.81 30.09
N GLU A 573 6.47 20.05 30.24
CA GLU A 573 5.15 20.37 30.78
C GLU A 573 4.01 20.07 29.80
N ARG A 574 4.20 20.42 28.52
CA ARG A 574 3.18 20.24 27.48
C ARG A 574 3.38 18.94 26.70
N ASN A 575 4.63 18.54 26.51
CA ASN A 575 5.04 17.33 25.80
C ASN A 575 4.39 17.16 24.41
N TRP A 576 4.11 18.27 23.74
CA TRP A 576 3.52 18.25 22.41
C TRP A 576 4.50 17.78 21.35
N ALA A 577 3.96 17.28 20.24
CA ALA A 577 4.80 16.77 19.16
C ALA A 577 5.53 17.88 18.39
N ASP A 578 4.96 19.09 18.35
CA ASP A 578 5.47 20.27 17.65
C ASP A 578 4.74 21.53 18.20
N ILE A 579 4.92 22.67 17.55
CA ILE A 579 4.09 23.86 17.73
C ILE A 579 2.59 23.52 17.52
N PRO A 580 1.67 24.08 18.35
CA PRO A 580 0.24 23.72 18.32
C PRO A 580 -0.46 24.02 16.99
N TYR A 581 -0.05 25.06 16.28
CA TYR A 581 -0.79 25.64 15.15
C TYR A 581 -0.14 25.30 13.80
N HIS A 582 -0.95 25.29 12.74
CA HIS A 582 -0.49 25.06 11.37
C HIS A 582 0.02 26.34 10.70
N PHE A 583 -0.58 27.47 11.06
CA PHE A 583 -0.12 28.79 10.61
C PHE A 583 -0.20 29.79 11.76
N LEU A 584 0.72 30.75 11.76
CA LEU A 584 0.75 31.86 12.71
C LEU A 584 0.88 33.19 11.96
N ILE A 585 0.16 34.22 12.37
CA ILE A 585 0.11 35.51 11.67
C ILE A 585 0.56 36.60 12.63
N ALA A 586 1.64 37.30 12.30
CA ALA A 586 2.15 38.42 13.08
C ALA A 586 1.29 39.69 12.90
N PRO A 587 1.36 40.67 13.83
CA PRO A 587 0.58 41.91 13.76
C PRO A 587 0.80 42.74 12.48
N ASP A 588 1.95 42.59 11.84
CA ASP A 588 2.28 43.24 10.56
C ASP A 588 1.71 42.53 9.33
N GLY A 589 1.01 41.40 9.51
CA GLY A 589 0.44 40.56 8.47
C GLY A 589 1.36 39.41 8.00
N THR A 590 2.59 39.31 8.50
CA THR A 590 3.49 38.21 8.08
C THR A 590 2.94 36.86 8.52
N VAL A 591 2.78 35.94 7.56
CA VAL A 591 2.29 34.58 7.81
C VAL A 591 3.48 33.62 7.93
N TYR A 592 3.47 32.78 8.95
CA TYR A 592 4.48 31.76 9.21
C TYR A 592 3.86 30.36 9.14
N GLU A 593 4.55 29.44 8.46
CA GLU A 593 4.26 28.02 8.47
C GLU A 593 4.58 27.43 9.85
N GLY A 594 3.58 26.86 10.51
CA GLY A 594 3.72 26.11 11.76
C GLY A 594 3.93 24.62 11.50
N ARG A 595 3.15 23.76 12.17
CA ARG A 595 3.21 22.30 11.97
C ARG A 595 2.57 21.87 10.64
N SER A 596 2.88 20.66 10.19
CA SER A 596 2.34 20.11 8.95
C SER A 596 0.81 20.04 8.99
N VAL A 597 0.15 20.55 7.95
CA VAL A 597 -1.31 20.56 7.76
C VAL A 597 -1.95 19.17 7.79
N TYR A 598 -1.15 18.12 7.56
CA TYR A 598 -1.56 16.71 7.60
C TYR A 598 -1.36 16.06 8.98
N THR A 599 -1.06 16.85 10.00
CA THR A 599 -0.89 16.37 11.39
C THR A 599 -1.94 17.02 12.28
N THR A 600 -2.47 16.30 13.25
CA THR A 600 -3.43 16.86 14.22
C THR A 600 -2.76 17.99 14.99
N GLY A 601 -3.44 19.14 15.19
CA GLY A 601 -2.95 20.25 16.01
C GLY A 601 -2.85 19.91 17.50
N GLU A 602 -2.39 20.86 18.32
CA GLU A 602 -2.47 20.73 19.79
C GLU A 602 -3.38 21.81 20.38
N THR A 603 -3.93 21.53 21.55
CA THR A 603 -4.72 22.50 22.30
C THR A 603 -4.54 22.29 23.80
N ALA A 604 -4.65 23.36 24.58
CA ALA A 604 -4.62 23.32 26.05
C ALA A 604 -6.03 23.27 26.66
N THR A 605 -7.04 22.96 25.86
CA THR A 605 -8.47 22.89 26.24
C THR A 605 -9.02 21.50 25.94
N GLU A 606 -10.31 21.28 26.21
CA GLU A 606 -10.97 19.99 26.08
C GLU A 606 -11.35 19.58 24.66
N TYR A 607 -11.29 20.47 23.67
CA TYR A 607 -11.75 20.14 22.31
C TYR A 607 -10.74 19.25 21.57
N ASP A 608 -11.22 18.37 20.68
CA ASP A 608 -10.36 17.54 19.82
C ASP A 608 -9.96 18.32 18.55
N PRO A 609 -8.67 18.62 18.33
CA PRO A 609 -8.22 19.33 17.13
C PRO A 609 -8.13 18.45 15.88
N THR A 610 -8.51 17.17 15.94
CA THR A 610 -8.48 16.26 14.78
C THR A 610 -9.35 16.77 13.64
N GLY A 611 -8.72 17.04 12.49
CA GLY A 611 -9.36 17.53 11.28
C GLY A 611 -9.41 19.05 11.15
N HIS A 612 -8.85 19.79 12.12
CA HIS A 612 -8.84 21.24 12.15
C HIS A 612 -7.54 21.81 11.56
N LEU A 613 -7.65 22.78 10.66
CA LEU A 613 -6.56 23.69 10.32
C LEU A 613 -6.53 24.84 11.32
N LEU A 614 -5.67 24.71 12.32
CA LEU A 614 -5.45 25.74 13.33
C LEU A 614 -4.60 26.91 12.81
N ILE A 615 -5.14 28.13 12.85
CA ILE A 615 -4.46 29.38 12.48
C ILE A 615 -4.45 30.29 13.70
N SER A 616 -3.28 30.76 14.15
CA SER A 616 -3.16 31.64 15.32
C SER A 616 -2.73 33.06 14.94
N CYS A 617 -3.47 34.06 15.41
CA CYS A 617 -3.08 35.47 15.32
C CYS A 617 -2.23 35.83 16.55
N LEU A 618 -0.98 36.22 16.33
CA LEU A 618 -0.09 36.63 17.42
C LEU A 618 -0.60 37.91 18.08
N GLY A 619 -0.68 37.91 19.41
CA GLY A 619 -1.17 39.02 20.23
C GLY A 619 -2.42 38.66 21.04
N ASN A 620 -2.59 39.36 22.17
CA ASN A 620 -3.73 39.19 23.06
C ASN A 620 -4.88 40.07 22.57
N LEU A 621 -5.67 39.53 21.64
CA LEU A 621 -6.83 40.17 21.01
C LEU A 621 -8.09 40.20 21.91
N GLU A 622 -8.00 39.75 23.16
CA GLU A 622 -8.97 40.12 24.19
C GLU A 622 -8.70 41.54 24.70
N GLU A 623 -7.43 41.96 24.71
CA GLU A 623 -6.98 43.27 25.20
C GLU A 623 -6.52 44.24 24.09
N GLN A 624 -6.01 43.73 22.98
CA GLN A 624 -5.48 44.48 21.84
C GLN A 624 -6.49 44.48 20.69
N GLU A 625 -6.55 45.57 19.93
CA GLU A 625 -7.30 45.58 18.67
C GLU A 625 -6.62 44.71 17.63
N MET A 626 -7.43 44.12 16.74
CA MET A 626 -6.93 43.37 15.58
C MET A 626 -6.36 44.36 14.54
N PRO A 627 -5.04 44.32 14.24
CA PRO A 627 -4.45 45.11 13.18
C PRO A 627 -5.03 44.75 11.81
N ALA A 628 -5.26 45.74 10.95
CA ALA A 628 -5.88 45.54 9.64
C ALA A 628 -5.06 44.60 8.74
N GLN A 629 -3.74 44.71 8.75
CA GLN A 629 -2.84 43.85 7.95
C GLN A 629 -2.89 42.39 8.42
N GLN A 630 -2.99 42.18 9.74
CA GLN A 630 -3.15 40.85 10.32
C GLN A 630 -4.50 40.25 9.92
N LEU A 631 -5.58 41.05 9.91
CA LEU A 631 -6.92 40.60 9.53
C LEU A 631 -6.98 40.24 8.04
N GLU A 632 -6.44 41.10 7.16
CA GLU A 632 -6.40 40.81 5.72
C GLU A 632 -5.61 39.52 5.44
N SER A 633 -4.47 39.34 6.10
CA SER A 633 -3.64 38.13 5.95
C SER A 633 -4.36 36.87 6.45
N LEU A 634 -5.13 36.99 7.54
CA LEU A 634 -6.00 35.93 8.04
C LEU A 634 -7.05 35.55 7.00
N GLU A 635 -7.79 36.51 6.46
CA GLU A 635 -8.83 36.27 5.46
C GLU A 635 -8.28 35.62 4.19
N ARG A 636 -7.15 36.12 3.68
CA ARG A 636 -6.47 35.56 2.50
C ARG A 636 -5.96 34.15 2.75
N LEU A 637 -5.36 33.90 3.92
CA LEU A 637 -4.89 32.57 4.31
C LEU A 637 -6.04 31.58 4.45
N ILE A 638 -7.17 32.01 5.01
CA ILE A 638 -8.38 31.18 5.11
C ILE A 638 -8.92 30.88 3.71
N ALA A 639 -9.02 31.86 2.81
CA ALA A 639 -9.46 31.64 1.44
C ALA A 639 -8.55 30.66 0.68
N PHE A 640 -7.24 30.86 0.79
CA PHE A 640 -6.24 29.94 0.25
C PHE A 640 -6.42 28.52 0.81
N SER A 641 -6.64 28.39 2.11
CA SER A 641 -6.84 27.11 2.77
C SER A 641 -8.16 26.43 2.36
N CYS A 642 -9.24 27.20 2.25
CA CYS A 642 -10.51 26.73 1.71
C CYS A 642 -10.36 26.16 0.30
N PHE A 643 -9.65 26.89 -0.58
CA PHE A 643 -9.36 26.42 -1.92
C PHE A 643 -8.48 25.16 -1.93
N ARG A 644 -7.36 25.17 -1.19
CA ARG A 644 -6.39 24.07 -1.14
C ARG A 644 -6.99 22.76 -0.65
N PHE A 645 -7.84 22.83 0.38
CA PHE A 645 -8.37 21.65 1.07
C PHE A 645 -9.84 21.37 0.76
N GLY A 646 -10.49 22.15 -0.11
CA GLY A 646 -11.91 22.00 -0.43
C GLY A 646 -12.83 22.26 0.78
N ILE A 647 -12.41 23.13 1.69
CA ILE A 647 -13.17 23.43 2.92
C ILE A 647 -14.22 24.50 2.61
N SER A 648 -15.48 24.19 2.90
CA SER A 648 -16.57 25.18 2.83
C SER A 648 -16.30 26.34 3.80
N PRO A 649 -16.49 27.60 3.39
CA PRO A 649 -16.43 28.76 4.30
C PRO A 649 -17.35 28.64 5.52
N GLU A 650 -18.39 27.80 5.46
CA GLU A 650 -19.25 27.54 6.61
C GLU A 650 -18.56 26.75 7.73
N LYS A 651 -17.48 26.04 7.42
CA LYS A 651 -16.66 25.29 8.39
C LYS A 651 -15.52 26.14 8.98
N ILE A 652 -15.62 27.47 8.88
CA ILE A 652 -14.76 28.42 9.58
C ILE A 652 -15.39 28.76 10.92
N ALA A 653 -14.66 28.50 12.01
CA ALA A 653 -15.08 28.81 13.36
C ALA A 653 -13.86 29.24 14.21
N SER A 654 -14.11 29.71 15.43
CA SER A 654 -13.08 30.06 16.40
C SER A 654 -12.88 28.98 17.47
N HIS A 655 -11.81 29.12 18.24
CA HIS A 655 -11.55 28.24 19.39
C HIS A 655 -12.71 28.24 20.40
N LYS A 656 -13.30 29.39 20.72
CA LYS A 656 -14.43 29.53 21.65
C LYS A 656 -15.71 28.85 21.17
N ASP A 657 -15.86 28.63 19.86
CA ASP A 657 -17.00 27.88 19.32
C ASP A 657 -16.88 26.36 19.59
N TYR A 658 -15.68 25.88 19.94
CA TYR A 658 -15.40 24.47 20.27
C TYR A 658 -15.06 24.22 21.74
N SER A 659 -14.74 25.26 22.51
CA SER A 659 -14.39 25.12 23.93
C SER A 659 -15.00 26.24 24.77
N ALA A 660 -15.66 25.86 25.86
CA ALA A 660 -16.22 26.80 26.83
C ALA A 660 -15.15 27.34 27.80
N LYS A 661 -13.93 26.81 27.77
CA LYS A 661 -12.84 27.14 28.72
C LYS A 661 -11.81 28.09 28.12
N THR A 662 -12.22 28.94 27.18
CA THR A 662 -11.31 29.88 26.53
C THR A 662 -11.99 31.18 26.14
N ASP A 663 -11.23 32.27 26.25
CA ASP A 663 -11.59 33.56 25.65
C ASP A 663 -11.10 33.68 24.21
N CYS A 664 -10.35 32.69 23.70
CA CYS A 664 -9.80 32.66 22.36
C CYS A 664 -10.90 32.55 21.29
N PRO A 665 -11.00 33.50 20.33
CA PRO A 665 -9.90 34.25 19.71
C PRO A 665 -9.75 35.70 20.24
N GLY A 666 -10.37 36.02 21.38
CA GLY A 666 -10.45 37.37 21.93
C GLY A 666 -11.58 38.17 21.30
N LYS A 667 -12.24 39.03 22.08
CA LYS A 667 -13.40 39.82 21.63
C LYS A 667 -13.11 40.69 20.39
N ASN A 668 -11.87 41.17 20.22
CA ASN A 668 -11.52 42.06 19.12
C ASN A 668 -11.27 41.33 17.80
N LEU A 669 -11.16 40.00 17.82
CA LEU A 669 -11.19 39.16 16.62
C LEU A 669 -12.55 38.48 16.44
N TYR A 670 -13.17 38.02 17.53
CA TYR A 670 -14.43 37.30 17.50
C TYR A 670 -15.58 38.12 16.88
N LYS A 671 -15.56 39.45 17.02
CA LYS A 671 -16.54 40.36 16.39
C LYS A 671 -16.66 40.17 14.88
N TYR A 672 -15.55 39.91 14.17
CA TYR A 672 -15.53 39.70 12.72
C TYR A 672 -16.05 38.32 12.29
N LEU A 673 -16.01 37.34 13.20
CA LEU A 673 -16.61 36.02 12.99
C LEU A 673 -18.12 36.06 13.24
N GLN A 674 -18.54 36.72 14.34
CA GLN A 674 -19.96 36.87 14.68
C GLN A 674 -20.72 37.69 13.64
N SER A 675 -20.11 38.73 13.08
CA SER A 675 -20.72 39.53 12.00
C SER A 675 -20.78 38.80 10.66
N GLY A 676 -20.02 37.71 10.50
CA GLY A 676 -19.86 37.01 9.22
C GLY A 676 -18.93 37.71 8.23
N GLU A 677 -18.20 38.75 8.66
CA GLU A 677 -17.30 39.54 7.81
C GLU A 677 -16.16 38.69 7.23
N ILE A 678 -15.47 37.90 8.06
CA ILE A 678 -14.40 37.00 7.60
C ILE A 678 -14.93 36.02 6.55
N LYS A 679 -16.06 35.37 6.80
CA LYS A 679 -16.66 34.42 5.85
C LYS A 679 -16.99 35.10 4.52
N SER A 680 -17.56 36.31 4.58
CA SER A 680 -17.91 37.09 3.39
C SER A 680 -16.67 37.47 2.57
N LYS A 681 -15.60 37.92 3.23
CA LYS A 681 -14.31 38.25 2.59
C LYS A 681 -13.62 37.02 2.00
N VAL A 682 -13.67 35.89 2.70
CA VAL A 682 -13.17 34.62 2.19
C VAL A 682 -13.89 34.20 0.91
N VAL A 683 -15.22 34.31 0.86
CA VAL A 683 -16.01 34.02 -0.35
C VAL A 683 -15.64 34.97 -1.49
N GLU A 684 -15.41 36.25 -1.19
CA GLU A 684 -14.94 37.24 -2.16
C GLU A 684 -13.57 36.84 -2.75
N TYR A 685 -12.58 36.55 -1.89
CA TYR A 685 -11.27 36.09 -2.34
C TYR A 685 -11.36 34.78 -3.13
N LEU A 686 -12.16 33.81 -2.69
CA LEU A 686 -12.36 32.57 -3.45
C LEU A 686 -12.84 32.83 -4.88
N LYS A 687 -13.78 33.77 -5.08
CA LYS A 687 -14.30 34.15 -6.40
C LYS A 687 -13.34 34.98 -7.25
N GLN A 688 -12.49 35.79 -6.64
CA GLN A 688 -11.59 36.69 -7.36
C GLN A 688 -10.23 36.06 -7.64
N GLU A 689 -9.80 35.14 -6.77
CA GLU A 689 -8.42 34.69 -6.67
C GLU A 689 -8.21 33.20 -6.96
N PHE A 690 -9.25 32.36 -6.84
CA PHE A 690 -9.07 30.89 -6.86
C PHE A 690 -10.07 30.12 -7.74
N LEU A 691 -11.25 30.68 -7.96
CA LEU A 691 -12.34 30.18 -8.81
C LEU A 691 -12.44 31.02 -10.07
#